data_AF-A0A5C1AJZ8-F1
#
_entry.id   AF-A0A5C1AJZ8-F1
#
_cell.length_a   1.000
_cell.length_b   1.000
_cell.length_c   1.000
_cell.angle_alpha   90.00
_cell.angle_beta   90.00
_cell.angle_gamma   90.00
#
_symmetry.space_group_name_H-M   'P 1'
#
loop_
_entity.id
_entity.type
_entity.pdbx_description
1 polymer ?
#
loop_
_entity_poly.entity_id
_entity_poly.type
_entity_poly.pdbx_seq_one_letter_code
_entity_poly.pdbx_strand_id
1 'polypeptide(L)'
;MRRWLLILGAALAASSPAAQAQSSKDVLTPGYLVIRVILDGVGAPLDPMGGGPGAPPVPMGSSGEGSSGGPGFGPPGGPPGFGPMGPGGRSAETAKSIFVVAPYRSITFKPLYPNKAVNAQTNPGSLAAVRTKYGTTYLYQDNTSIQVQPIREPSRGQLQTSLETPIHESHKRWSNNRTFEPIYQMTIDALALGMIDDAFNYANEVMKLVEVLKDKTPSQKILDFTKAWKAVSDKIEKDATPSPEGEEWRSRLSAGSVKNSKHYSLVYWGERQINPAELDRRLAALEKNFKAFYLWHALQGIALTVPDKTLMVVLADRAADVYPLRTKLDGLAIQSDAFYSPTNNLVVLSPERLDNLGAAFADLARSSYKNGWSREELLKGVPATGGQRQPPLEITRMMTLALVDRLLEEEMDGSAMSREATRQLYVASGVLPQNVQLPNWLESGLGSLMQHPKGPLFTHDDKGGHTAMVAGLAHGYGSPNYILHREYKQLEAKHELNPKPEVLLRNILTDRYFEAVRAGADVDPPPVRPKADTSVPVGGSPGGRPGFGPPGSGPPGSQPPPGSEGSSGPGGPGAPGIPGGTITMENEVGNKRMLREKLQMKAEVTSWALMYHLTHDRLLGMQKFYAEIRRMPRDMRLDENFVLMTFCKCFNLMDRQKPNEIDQLAFKDFAEKWVRSMRIVPPYGLDVPIEEHHQQNGGGFGGPGGPGGPGGGPGRPGGPGQP
;
A
#
# COMPACT_ATOMS: atom_id res chain seq x y z
N MET A 1 26.01 -20.11 -13.61
CA MET A 1 25.03 -19.01 -13.40
C MET A 1 23.83 -19.07 -14.35
N ARG A 2 23.96 -19.13 -15.70
CA ARG A 2 22.82 -19.37 -16.62
C ARG A 2 22.02 -20.66 -16.33
N ARG A 3 22.66 -21.70 -15.77
CA ARG A 3 22.01 -22.95 -15.31
C ARG A 3 21.03 -22.76 -14.14
N TRP A 4 21.24 -21.79 -13.25
CA TRP A 4 20.37 -21.52 -12.10
C TRP A 4 19.13 -20.70 -12.47
N LEU A 5 19.24 -19.83 -13.48
CA LEU A 5 18.12 -19.09 -14.08
C LEU A 5 17.11 -20.03 -14.75
N LEU A 6 17.60 -21.11 -15.36
CA LEU A 6 16.76 -22.19 -15.87
C LEU A 6 16.15 -23.06 -14.76
N ILE A 7 16.80 -23.25 -13.60
CA ILE A 7 16.28 -24.19 -12.59
C ILE A 7 15.05 -23.65 -11.87
N LEU A 8 14.92 -22.37 -11.51
CA LEU A 8 13.66 -21.93 -10.87
C LEU A 8 12.55 -21.68 -11.90
N GLY A 9 12.87 -21.05 -13.04
CA GLY A 9 11.93 -20.83 -14.13
C GLY A 9 11.48 -22.15 -14.78
N ALA A 10 12.37 -23.13 -14.96
CA ALA A 10 12.02 -24.46 -15.47
C ALA A 10 11.65 -25.48 -14.38
N ALA A 11 11.99 -25.34 -13.10
CA ALA A 11 11.38 -26.21 -12.07
C ALA A 11 9.94 -25.80 -11.80
N LEU A 12 9.60 -24.51 -11.94
CA LEU A 12 8.22 -24.03 -11.90
C LEU A 12 7.49 -24.25 -13.24
N ALA A 13 8.18 -24.30 -14.39
CA ALA A 13 7.54 -24.46 -15.72
C ALA A 13 7.75 -25.81 -16.45
N ALA A 14 8.61 -26.73 -15.99
CA ALA A 14 8.91 -27.98 -16.71
C ALA A 14 8.23 -29.21 -16.10
N SER A 15 7.68 -30.05 -16.97
CA SER A 15 6.98 -31.30 -16.68
C SER A 15 7.87 -32.55 -16.62
N SER A 16 9.20 -32.43 -16.71
CA SER A 16 10.10 -33.60 -16.85
C SER A 16 10.74 -34.05 -15.51
N PRO A 17 10.52 -35.32 -15.06
CA PRO A 17 10.99 -35.83 -13.77
C PRO A 17 12.52 -35.93 -13.60
N ALA A 18 13.27 -36.06 -14.70
CA ALA A 18 14.71 -36.38 -14.64
C ALA A 18 15.61 -35.18 -14.24
N ALA A 19 15.20 -33.95 -14.55
CA ALA A 19 15.93 -32.74 -14.17
C ALA A 19 15.72 -32.34 -12.69
N GLN A 20 14.60 -32.79 -12.08
CA GLN A 20 14.25 -32.46 -10.70
C GLN A 20 15.02 -33.29 -9.66
N ALA A 21 15.48 -34.51 -9.99
CA ALA A 21 16.10 -35.41 -9.03
C ALA A 21 17.49 -34.95 -8.51
N GLN A 22 18.29 -34.26 -9.34
CA GLN A 22 19.63 -33.76 -8.95
C GLN A 22 19.60 -32.38 -8.24
N SER A 23 18.49 -31.64 -8.31
CA SER A 23 18.31 -30.33 -7.63
C SER A 23 17.74 -30.45 -6.20
N SER A 24 17.41 -31.67 -5.76
CA SER A 24 16.71 -31.95 -4.49
C SER A 24 17.48 -31.61 -3.19
N LYS A 25 18.70 -31.04 -3.27
CA LYS A 25 19.48 -30.56 -2.11
C LYS A 25 19.58 -29.04 -2.01
N ASP A 26 19.04 -28.29 -2.96
CA ASP A 26 19.15 -26.83 -2.97
C ASP A 26 18.12 -26.21 -2.02
N VAL A 27 18.48 -26.12 -0.74
CA VAL A 27 17.73 -25.33 0.24
C VAL A 27 18.04 -23.86 -0.04
N LEU A 28 17.04 -23.11 -0.51
CA LEU A 28 17.20 -21.66 -0.67
C LEU A 28 17.32 -21.00 0.70
N THR A 29 18.29 -20.10 0.82
CA THR A 29 18.51 -19.25 2.00
C THR A 29 17.28 -18.38 2.31
N PRO A 30 17.07 -17.97 3.57
CA PRO A 30 15.97 -17.08 3.94
C PRO A 30 15.86 -15.87 3.02
N GLY A 31 14.65 -15.46 2.68
CA GLY A 31 14.38 -14.38 1.71
C GLY A 31 12.92 -13.98 1.66
N TYR A 32 12.50 -13.42 0.53
CA TYR A 32 11.13 -12.91 0.33
C TYR A 32 10.51 -13.41 -0.98
N LEU A 33 9.21 -13.66 -0.96
CA LEU A 33 8.38 -13.93 -2.15
C LEU A 33 7.34 -12.83 -2.29
N VAL A 34 7.02 -12.44 -3.52
CA VAL A 34 5.78 -11.75 -3.84
C VAL A 34 4.77 -12.81 -4.26
N ILE A 35 3.60 -12.79 -3.63
CA ILE A 35 2.44 -13.57 -4.07
C ILE A 35 1.38 -12.58 -4.53
N ARG A 36 0.99 -12.67 -5.80
CA ARG A 36 -0.10 -11.89 -6.39
C ARG A 36 -1.28 -12.82 -6.63
N VAL A 37 -2.45 -12.41 -6.16
CA VAL A 37 -3.73 -13.06 -6.42
C VAL A 37 -4.58 -12.15 -7.30
N ILE A 38 -4.96 -12.64 -8.48
CA ILE A 38 -5.78 -11.92 -9.46
C ILE A 38 -7.25 -12.22 -9.15
N LEU A 39 -8.05 -11.17 -8.97
CA LEU A 39 -9.45 -11.23 -8.57
C LEU A 39 -10.37 -11.04 -9.78
N ASP A 40 -10.17 -11.82 -10.83
CA ASP A 40 -11.02 -11.78 -12.02
C ASP A 40 -12.36 -12.47 -11.77
N GLY A 41 -13.46 -11.84 -12.21
CA GLY A 41 -14.81 -12.40 -12.15
C GLY A 41 -15.57 -12.17 -10.83
N VAL A 42 -14.92 -11.64 -9.79
CA VAL A 42 -15.64 -11.11 -8.62
C VAL A 42 -16.18 -9.75 -9.03
N GLY A 43 -17.49 -9.67 -9.35
CA GLY A 43 -18.13 -8.41 -9.70
C GLY A 43 -17.77 -7.35 -8.65
N ALA A 44 -17.28 -6.19 -9.10
CA ALA A 44 -16.89 -5.13 -8.17
C ALA A 44 -18.06 -4.89 -7.21
N PRO A 45 -17.87 -5.04 -5.89
CA PRO A 45 -18.94 -4.73 -4.96
C PRO A 45 -19.34 -3.27 -5.21
N LEU A 46 -20.64 -3.04 -5.43
CA LEU A 46 -21.19 -1.69 -5.60
C LEU A 46 -20.71 -0.85 -4.43
N ASP A 47 -19.93 0.21 -4.70
CA ASP A 47 -19.34 1.10 -3.69
C ASP A 47 -20.40 1.42 -2.61
N PRO A 48 -20.29 0.86 -1.40
CA PRO A 48 -21.24 1.14 -0.36
C PRO A 48 -20.88 2.52 0.19
N MET A 49 -21.70 3.52 -0.18
CA MET A 49 -21.65 4.89 0.34
C MET A 49 -20.67 5.86 -0.33
N GLY A 50 -20.99 6.24 -1.57
CA GLY A 50 -20.76 7.60 -2.06
C GLY A 50 -21.68 8.64 -1.39
N GLY A 51 -21.68 8.70 -0.06
CA GLY A 51 -22.40 9.72 0.71
C GLY A 51 -21.48 10.89 1.04
N GLY A 52 -21.56 11.97 0.25
CA GLY A 52 -20.89 13.22 0.60
C GLY A 52 -21.40 13.79 1.94
N PRO A 53 -20.55 14.51 2.71
CA PRO A 53 -20.99 15.12 3.96
C PRO A 53 -21.94 16.30 3.68
N GLY A 54 -23.21 16.11 4.08
CA GLY A 54 -24.11 17.12 4.65
C GLY A 54 -24.43 18.40 3.86
N ALA A 55 -25.59 18.42 3.20
CA ALA A 55 -26.45 19.61 3.21
C ALA A 55 -27.47 19.46 4.36
N PRO A 56 -27.75 20.49 5.17
CA PRO A 56 -28.75 20.39 6.23
C PRO A 56 -30.17 20.17 5.65
N PRO A 57 -31.04 19.43 6.34
CA PRO A 57 -32.40 19.18 5.88
C PRO A 57 -33.21 20.48 5.91
N VAL A 58 -33.75 20.85 4.75
CA VAL A 58 -34.77 21.89 4.63
C VAL A 58 -36.07 21.34 5.25
N PRO A 59 -36.79 22.10 6.10
CA PRO A 59 -38.03 21.62 6.69
C PRO A 59 -39.12 21.56 5.63
N MET A 60 -39.43 20.36 5.12
CA MET A 60 -40.63 20.12 4.32
C MET A 60 -41.80 19.86 5.25
N GLY A 61 -42.75 20.78 5.20
CA GLY A 61 -43.99 20.76 5.95
C GLY A 61 -44.91 19.61 5.58
N SER A 62 -45.78 19.29 6.52
CA SER A 62 -46.86 18.32 6.43
C SER A 62 -47.87 18.67 5.33
N SER A 63 -48.27 17.69 4.53
CA SER A 63 -49.66 17.49 4.07
C SER A 63 -49.72 16.34 3.06
N GLY A 64 -50.79 15.56 3.13
CA GLY A 64 -51.29 14.83 1.96
C GLY A 64 -51.41 13.32 2.13
N GLU A 65 -52.59 12.90 2.57
CA GLU A 65 -53.12 11.55 2.41
C GLU A 65 -53.19 11.10 0.92
N GLY A 66 -53.04 9.78 0.72
CA GLY A 66 -53.72 9.05 -0.35
C GLY A 66 -52.94 8.81 -1.63
N SER A 67 -52.56 7.55 -1.88
CA SER A 67 -53.04 6.79 -3.06
C SER A 67 -52.27 5.48 -3.22
N SER A 68 -53.03 4.40 -3.18
CA SER A 68 -52.71 3.05 -3.65
C SER A 68 -52.45 3.00 -5.16
N GLY A 69 -51.49 2.17 -5.63
CA GLY A 69 -51.51 1.68 -7.01
C GLY A 69 -50.19 1.12 -7.57
N GLY A 70 -50.12 -0.21 -7.73
CA GLY A 70 -49.59 -0.86 -8.94
C GLY A 70 -48.12 -1.31 -9.00
N PRO A 71 -47.83 -2.60 -9.32
CA PRO A 71 -46.48 -3.09 -9.59
C PRO A 71 -46.13 -3.01 -11.08
N GLY A 72 -45.07 -2.25 -11.41
CA GLY A 72 -44.54 -2.13 -12.78
C GLY A 72 -43.29 -2.99 -12.98
N PHE A 73 -43.40 -3.98 -13.87
CA PHE A 73 -42.27 -4.75 -14.43
C PHE A 73 -41.45 -3.88 -15.39
N GLY A 74 -40.13 -3.79 -15.18
CA GLY A 74 -39.16 -3.21 -16.13
C GLY A 74 -38.28 -4.29 -16.78
N PRO A 75 -37.87 -4.13 -18.06
CA PRO A 75 -37.11 -5.13 -18.81
C PRO A 75 -35.60 -5.15 -18.45
N PRO A 76 -34.88 -6.26 -18.72
CA PRO A 76 -33.49 -6.45 -18.29
C PRO A 76 -32.47 -5.74 -19.19
N GLY A 77 -31.34 -5.41 -18.55
CA GLY A 77 -30.22 -4.59 -19.01
C GLY A 77 -29.61 -4.90 -20.38
N GLY A 78 -29.18 -3.82 -21.04
CA GLY A 78 -28.22 -3.85 -22.13
C GLY A 78 -26.77 -3.98 -21.63
N PRO A 79 -25.83 -4.38 -22.51
CA PRO A 79 -24.44 -4.63 -22.14
C PRO A 79 -23.67 -3.32 -21.84
N PRO A 80 -22.69 -3.34 -20.91
CA PRO A 80 -21.93 -2.16 -20.54
C PRO A 80 -21.00 -1.70 -21.67
N GLY A 81 -21.14 -0.44 -22.08
CA GLY A 81 -20.28 0.21 -23.08
C GLY A 81 -18.93 0.63 -22.49
N PHE A 82 -17.86 0.29 -23.19
CA PHE A 82 -16.50 0.73 -22.89
C PHE A 82 -16.32 2.21 -23.26
N GLY A 83 -16.02 3.06 -22.26
CA GLY A 83 -15.65 4.46 -22.45
C GLY A 83 -14.15 4.65 -22.74
N PRO A 84 -13.74 5.81 -23.32
CA PRO A 84 -12.37 6.07 -23.72
C PRO A 84 -11.45 6.37 -22.52
N MET A 85 -10.26 5.78 -22.53
CA MET A 85 -9.24 5.91 -21.48
C MET A 85 -8.59 7.30 -21.47
N GLY A 86 -8.58 7.96 -20.31
CA GLY A 86 -7.85 9.20 -20.07
C GLY A 86 -6.33 8.99 -19.89
N PRO A 87 -5.52 10.05 -20.05
CA PRO A 87 -4.07 9.97 -19.95
C PRO A 87 -3.67 9.78 -18.48
N GLY A 88 -3.25 8.56 -18.13
CA GLY A 88 -2.94 8.12 -16.77
C GLY A 88 -3.62 6.82 -16.36
N GLY A 89 -4.29 6.13 -17.30
CA GLY A 89 -4.93 4.84 -17.07
C GLY A 89 -3.98 3.85 -16.42
N ARG A 90 -4.15 3.65 -15.10
CA ARG A 90 -3.69 2.42 -14.45
C ARG A 90 -4.29 1.28 -15.27
N SER A 91 -3.46 0.37 -15.77
CA SER A 91 -3.95 -0.81 -16.48
C SER A 91 -5.08 -1.43 -15.66
N ALA A 92 -6.26 -1.61 -16.25
CA ALA A 92 -7.45 -2.09 -15.54
C ALA A 92 -7.21 -3.43 -14.81
N GLU A 93 -6.14 -4.13 -15.19
CA GLU A 93 -5.70 -5.41 -14.65
C GLU A 93 -4.85 -5.29 -13.36
N THR A 94 -4.02 -4.24 -13.20
CA THR A 94 -3.34 -4.01 -11.90
C THR A 94 -4.31 -3.59 -10.82
N ALA A 95 -5.44 -2.98 -11.22
CA ALA A 95 -6.50 -2.55 -10.33
C ALA A 95 -7.30 -3.70 -9.68
N LYS A 96 -7.12 -4.96 -10.08
CA LYS A 96 -7.90 -6.12 -9.57
C LYS A 96 -7.03 -7.24 -8.99
N SER A 97 -5.92 -6.90 -8.36
CA SER A 97 -5.08 -7.93 -7.73
C SER A 97 -4.61 -7.52 -6.34
N ILE A 98 -4.52 -8.52 -5.47
CA ILE A 98 -3.93 -8.41 -4.14
C ILE A 98 -2.50 -8.91 -4.21
N PHE A 99 -1.62 -8.24 -3.48
CA PHE A 99 -0.21 -8.59 -3.38
C PHE A 99 0.19 -8.68 -1.92
N VAL A 100 0.99 -9.69 -1.60
CA VAL A 100 1.64 -9.82 -0.30
C VAL A 100 3.12 -10.13 -0.47
N VAL A 101 3.94 -9.59 0.43
CA VAL A 101 5.33 -9.99 0.57
C VAL A 101 5.41 -11.05 1.66
N ALA A 102 5.78 -12.27 1.28
CA ALA A 102 5.91 -13.41 2.18
C ALA A 102 7.38 -13.64 2.55
N PRO A 103 7.83 -13.28 3.76
CA PRO A 103 9.14 -13.67 4.25
C PRO A 103 9.19 -15.19 4.47
N TYR A 104 10.25 -15.84 4.02
CA TYR A 104 10.46 -17.27 4.17
C TYR A 104 11.81 -17.59 4.80
N ARG A 105 11.85 -18.70 5.55
CA ARG A 105 13.07 -19.25 6.17
C ARG A 105 13.80 -20.19 5.23
N SER A 106 13.05 -20.97 4.46
CA SER A 106 13.60 -21.84 3.42
C SER A 106 12.56 -22.19 2.37
N ILE A 107 13.03 -22.53 1.17
CA ILE A 107 12.21 -23.16 0.13
C ILE A 107 12.84 -24.51 -0.17
N THR A 108 12.00 -25.55 -0.20
CA THR A 108 12.40 -26.92 -0.51
C THR A 108 11.46 -27.49 -1.55
N PHE A 109 11.97 -28.35 -2.44
CA PHE A 109 11.15 -29.02 -3.45
C PHE A 109 10.93 -30.47 -3.04
N LYS A 110 9.70 -30.82 -2.70
CA LYS A 110 9.37 -32.16 -2.18
C LYS A 110 7.93 -32.58 -2.54
N PRO A 111 7.61 -33.88 -2.51
CA PRO A 111 6.24 -34.34 -2.73
C PRO A 111 5.29 -33.85 -1.62
N LEU A 112 4.02 -33.66 -1.98
CA LEU A 112 2.98 -33.23 -1.06
C LEU A 112 2.86 -34.19 0.13
N TYR A 113 2.89 -35.49 -0.15
CA TYR A 113 2.89 -36.57 0.84
C TYR A 113 4.24 -37.29 0.81
N PRO A 114 5.17 -36.98 1.73
CA PRO A 114 6.52 -37.57 1.75
C PRO A 114 6.54 -39.10 1.84
N ASN A 115 5.51 -39.68 2.46
CA ASN A 115 5.42 -41.13 2.72
C ASN A 115 4.63 -41.89 1.64
N LYS A 116 4.20 -41.21 0.56
CA LYS A 116 3.49 -41.85 -0.56
C LYS A 116 4.38 -41.83 -1.80
N ALA A 117 4.19 -42.81 -2.69
CA ALA A 117 4.86 -42.82 -3.98
C ALA A 117 4.60 -41.52 -4.74
N VAL A 118 5.61 -41.03 -5.45
CA VAL A 118 5.50 -39.85 -6.32
C VAL A 118 4.61 -40.21 -7.50
N ASN A 119 3.63 -39.36 -7.79
CA ASN A 119 2.71 -39.53 -8.90
C ASN A 119 2.24 -38.14 -9.37
N ALA A 120 2.38 -37.84 -10.66
CA ALA A 120 2.10 -36.50 -11.20
C ALA A 120 0.67 -35.99 -10.90
N GLN A 121 -0.32 -36.88 -10.79
CA GLN A 121 -1.72 -36.52 -10.56
C GLN A 121 -2.10 -36.47 -9.09
N THR A 122 -1.55 -37.37 -8.26
CA THR A 122 -2.01 -37.58 -6.87
C THR A 122 -0.97 -37.21 -5.81
N ASN A 123 0.31 -37.10 -6.17
CA ASN A 123 1.39 -36.71 -5.28
C ASN A 123 2.58 -36.16 -6.10
N PRO A 124 2.48 -34.95 -6.67
CA PRO A 124 3.50 -34.40 -7.56
C PRO A 124 4.85 -34.36 -6.84
N GLY A 125 5.93 -34.79 -7.52
CA GLY A 125 7.22 -35.06 -6.87
C GLY A 125 8.02 -33.84 -6.43
N SER A 126 7.70 -32.66 -6.97
CA SER A 126 8.52 -31.46 -6.82
C SER A 126 7.64 -30.22 -6.69
N LEU A 127 6.97 -30.10 -5.54
CA LEU A 127 6.22 -28.88 -5.20
C LEU A 127 7.10 -27.97 -4.35
N ALA A 128 7.06 -26.66 -4.62
CA ALA A 128 7.75 -25.66 -3.83
C ALA A 128 7.08 -25.54 -2.44
N ALA A 129 7.72 -26.11 -1.43
CA ALA A 129 7.33 -26.02 -0.04
C ALA A 129 8.12 -24.91 0.65
N VAL A 130 7.42 -23.84 1.01
CA VAL A 130 7.96 -22.66 1.67
C VAL A 130 7.74 -22.77 3.16
N ARG A 131 8.82 -22.65 3.94
CA ARG A 131 8.73 -22.59 5.40
C ARG A 131 8.69 -21.14 5.84
N THR A 132 7.58 -20.73 6.45
CA THR A 132 7.38 -19.39 7.01
C THR A 132 7.36 -19.46 8.55
N LYS A 133 7.05 -18.34 9.22
CA LYS A 133 6.78 -18.35 10.67
C LYS A 133 5.47 -19.04 11.04
N TYR A 134 4.57 -19.29 10.09
CA TYR A 134 3.27 -19.94 10.33
C TYR A 134 3.29 -21.45 10.14
N GLY A 135 4.30 -21.97 9.45
CA GLY A 135 4.41 -23.39 9.15
C GLY A 135 5.02 -23.64 7.77
N THR A 136 4.53 -24.68 7.09
CA THR A 136 4.98 -25.04 5.74
C THR A 136 3.83 -24.91 4.76
N THR A 137 3.98 -24.04 3.77
CA THR A 137 3.01 -23.81 2.70
C THR A 137 3.54 -24.42 1.41
N TYR A 138 2.79 -25.32 0.80
CA TYR A 138 3.06 -25.73 -0.58
C TYR A 138 2.44 -24.69 -1.51
N LEU A 139 3.28 -24.04 -2.32
CA LEU A 139 2.85 -22.97 -3.20
C LEU A 139 2.12 -23.52 -4.43
N TYR A 140 1.11 -22.76 -4.86
CA TYR A 140 0.42 -22.91 -6.13
C TYR A 140 0.71 -21.69 -7.00
N GLN A 141 0.90 -21.93 -8.29
CA GLN A 141 1.12 -20.90 -9.29
C GLN A 141 0.58 -21.41 -10.63
N ASP A 142 -0.27 -20.61 -11.26
CA ASP A 142 -0.84 -20.86 -12.58
C ASP A 142 -0.63 -19.68 -13.53
N ASN A 143 0.01 -18.61 -13.03
CA ASN A 143 0.24 -17.32 -13.70
C ASN A 143 -1.01 -16.56 -14.17
N THR A 144 -2.21 -17.10 -13.91
CA THR A 144 -3.50 -16.58 -14.36
C THR A 144 -4.37 -16.14 -13.19
N SER A 145 -4.40 -16.91 -12.10
CA SER A 145 -5.07 -16.54 -10.85
C SER A 145 -4.09 -16.26 -9.71
N ILE A 146 -2.96 -16.98 -9.67
CA ILE A 146 -1.91 -16.80 -8.67
C ILE A 146 -0.54 -16.77 -9.34
N GLN A 147 0.17 -15.66 -9.13
CA GLN A 147 1.57 -15.50 -9.52
C GLN A 147 2.44 -15.51 -8.26
N VAL A 148 3.54 -16.26 -8.30
CA VAL A 148 4.52 -16.29 -7.22
C VAL A 148 5.88 -15.96 -7.80
N GLN A 149 6.53 -14.95 -7.25
CA GLN A 149 7.83 -14.50 -7.72
C GLN A 149 8.78 -14.32 -6.54
N PRO A 150 9.95 -15.00 -6.53
CA PRO A 150 10.97 -14.71 -5.54
C PRO A 150 11.58 -13.35 -5.81
N ILE A 151 11.79 -12.61 -4.73
CA ILE A 151 12.36 -11.27 -4.81
C ILE A 151 13.86 -11.38 -5.11
N ARG A 152 14.33 -10.60 -6.08
CA ARG A 152 15.73 -10.54 -6.50
C ARG A 152 16.29 -9.15 -6.27
N GLU A 153 17.54 -9.09 -5.86
CA GLU A 153 18.29 -7.85 -5.74
C GLU A 153 18.53 -7.27 -7.15
N PRO A 154 18.05 -6.05 -7.47
CA PRO A 154 18.13 -5.50 -8.83
C PRO A 154 19.57 -5.36 -9.34
N SER A 155 20.50 -5.03 -8.44
CA SER A 155 21.90 -4.77 -8.74
C SER A 155 22.67 -6.05 -9.17
N ARG A 156 22.26 -7.22 -8.67
CA ARG A 156 23.01 -8.48 -8.83
C ARG A 156 22.22 -9.60 -9.49
N GLY A 157 20.89 -9.45 -9.61
CA GLY A 157 19.98 -10.53 -10.03
C GLY A 157 19.97 -11.75 -9.09
N GLN A 158 20.67 -11.66 -7.96
CA GLN A 158 20.69 -12.67 -6.92
C GLN A 158 19.39 -12.64 -6.12
N LEU A 159 19.02 -13.76 -5.51
CA LEU A 159 17.87 -13.80 -4.61
C LEU A 159 18.10 -12.84 -3.44
N GLN A 160 17.11 -12.01 -3.15
CA GLN A 160 17.15 -11.14 -1.99
C GLN A 160 17.14 -12.00 -0.73
N THR A 161 18.25 -11.98 0.01
CA THR A 161 18.33 -12.66 1.30
C THR A 161 17.50 -11.90 2.34
N SER A 162 17.09 -12.60 3.40
CA SER A 162 16.43 -11.99 4.55
C SER A 162 17.23 -10.79 5.05
N LEU A 163 16.54 -9.68 5.31
CA LEU A 163 17.15 -8.48 5.89
C LEU A 163 17.51 -8.68 7.37
N GLU A 164 16.93 -9.68 8.03
CA GLU A 164 17.19 -10.02 9.44
C GLU A 164 18.56 -10.72 9.61
N THR A 165 18.96 -11.54 8.64
CA THR A 165 20.18 -12.37 8.74
C THR A 165 21.46 -11.54 8.94
N PRO A 166 21.71 -10.47 8.17
CA PRO A 166 22.88 -9.61 8.39
C PRO A 166 22.92 -8.99 9.80
N ILE A 167 21.76 -8.69 10.40
CA ILE A 167 21.68 -8.13 11.76
C ILE A 167 22.07 -9.20 12.79
N HIS A 168 21.48 -10.40 12.71
CA HIS A 168 21.83 -11.51 13.61
C HIS A 168 23.31 -11.91 13.50
N GLU A 169 23.86 -11.94 12.29
CA GLU A 169 25.30 -12.19 12.07
C GLU A 169 26.18 -11.09 12.63
N SER A 170 25.76 -9.83 12.51
CA SER A 170 26.48 -8.69 13.09
C SER A 170 26.44 -8.74 14.62
N HIS A 171 25.32 -9.15 15.21
CA HIS A 171 25.20 -9.34 16.65
C HIS A 171 26.11 -10.44 17.17
N LYS A 172 26.15 -11.59 16.49
CA LYS A 172 27.07 -12.70 16.81
C LYS A 172 28.54 -12.30 16.69
N ARG A 173 28.91 -11.44 15.75
CA ARG A 173 30.29 -10.91 15.64
C ARG A 173 30.59 -9.93 16.77
N TRP A 174 29.66 -9.01 17.04
CA TRP A 174 29.77 -8.04 18.12
C TRP A 174 29.86 -8.70 19.50
N SER A 175 29.16 -9.82 19.75
CA SER A 175 29.20 -10.50 21.05
C SER A 175 30.61 -10.96 21.44
N ASN A 176 31.47 -11.19 20.44
CA ASN A 176 32.89 -11.54 20.62
C ASN A 176 33.80 -10.29 20.74
N ASN A 177 33.35 -9.12 20.29
CA ASN A 177 34.08 -7.86 20.34
C ASN A 177 33.15 -6.70 20.70
N ARG A 178 32.80 -6.61 21.99
CA ARG A 178 31.76 -5.70 22.47
C ARG A 178 32.23 -4.24 22.42
N THR A 179 31.59 -3.47 21.56
CA THR A 179 31.82 -2.03 21.33
C THR A 179 30.48 -1.30 21.31
N PHE A 180 30.43 0.00 21.60
CA PHE A 180 29.16 0.72 21.78
C PHE A 180 28.41 0.96 20.47
N GLU A 181 29.12 1.47 19.45
CA GLU A 181 28.51 1.93 18.20
C GLU A 181 27.81 0.81 17.41
N PRO A 182 28.40 -0.40 17.23
CA PRO A 182 27.74 -1.44 16.46
C PRO A 182 26.45 -1.95 17.08
N ILE A 183 26.40 -2.16 18.41
CA ILE A 183 25.16 -2.62 19.07
C ILE A 183 24.08 -1.55 19.06
N TYR A 184 24.45 -0.28 19.23
CA TYR A 184 23.52 0.82 19.08
C TYR A 184 22.96 0.93 17.66
N GLN A 185 23.81 0.78 16.63
CA GLN A 185 23.36 0.76 15.24
C GLN A 185 22.46 -0.44 14.95
N MET A 186 22.79 -1.64 15.46
CA MET A 186 21.94 -2.82 15.34
C MET A 186 20.57 -2.62 16.00
N THR A 187 20.47 -1.88 17.11
CA THR A 187 19.17 -1.49 17.69
C THR A 187 18.35 -0.66 16.71
N ILE A 188 18.97 0.34 16.06
CA ILE A 188 18.31 1.19 15.06
C ILE A 188 17.86 0.35 13.85
N ASP A 189 18.76 -0.45 13.30
CA ASP A 189 18.50 -1.25 12.11
C ASP A 189 17.41 -2.31 12.38
N ALA A 190 17.48 -3.01 13.51
CA ALA A 190 16.47 -3.98 13.92
C ALA A 190 15.09 -3.31 14.07
N LEU A 191 15.04 -2.13 14.69
CA LEU A 191 13.80 -1.38 14.85
C LEU A 191 13.23 -0.92 13.49
N ALA A 192 14.10 -0.43 12.61
CA ALA A 192 13.74 0.01 11.26
C ALA A 192 13.30 -1.14 10.35
N LEU A 193 13.68 -2.39 10.63
CA LEU A 193 13.19 -3.59 9.96
C LEU A 193 11.96 -4.22 10.63
N GLY A 194 11.50 -3.70 11.76
CA GLY A 194 10.34 -4.23 12.50
C GLY A 194 10.68 -5.43 13.40
N MET A 195 11.97 -5.70 13.64
CA MET A 195 12.47 -6.72 14.57
C MET A 195 12.42 -6.20 16.01
N ILE A 196 11.23 -5.82 16.48
CA ILE A 196 11.02 -5.06 17.73
C ILE A 196 11.59 -5.79 18.95
N ASP A 197 11.37 -7.10 19.03
CA ASP A 197 11.84 -7.92 20.15
C ASP A 197 13.38 -7.95 20.20
N ASP A 198 14.05 -8.09 19.05
CA ASP A 198 15.51 -8.04 18.94
C ASP A 198 16.05 -6.63 19.22
N ALA A 199 15.40 -5.59 18.69
CA ALA A 199 15.77 -4.20 18.96
C ALA A 199 15.73 -3.89 20.46
N PHE A 200 14.70 -4.37 21.17
CA PHE A 200 14.56 -4.22 22.61
C PHE A 200 15.67 -4.96 23.38
N ASN A 201 16.03 -6.16 22.93
CA ASN A 201 17.15 -6.91 23.50
C ASN A 201 18.47 -6.16 23.31
N TYR A 202 18.75 -5.67 22.10
CA TYR A 202 19.96 -4.91 21.79
C TYR A 202 20.01 -3.59 22.56
N ALA A 203 18.89 -2.90 22.74
CA ALA A 203 18.79 -1.68 23.55
C ALA A 203 19.23 -1.92 25.01
N ASN A 204 18.80 -3.04 25.59
CA ASN A 204 19.19 -3.44 26.95
C ASN A 204 20.68 -3.83 27.02
N GLU A 205 21.23 -4.42 25.97
CA GLU A 205 22.66 -4.73 25.88
C GLU A 205 23.53 -3.47 25.77
N VAL A 206 23.09 -2.45 25.01
CA VAL A 206 23.76 -1.12 24.97
C VAL A 206 23.86 -0.54 26.39
N MET A 207 22.74 -0.53 27.13
CA MET A 207 22.69 0.00 28.49
C MET A 207 23.63 -0.77 29.44
N LYS A 208 23.59 -2.11 29.42
CA LYS A 208 24.50 -2.95 30.22
C LYS A 208 25.96 -2.71 29.86
N LEU A 209 26.27 -2.50 28.58
CA LEU A 209 27.64 -2.25 28.14
C LEU A 209 28.18 -0.93 28.69
N VAL A 210 27.37 0.14 28.72
CA VAL A 210 27.74 1.45 29.30
C VAL A 210 28.00 1.34 30.81
N GLU A 211 27.27 0.49 31.53
CA GLU A 211 27.49 0.28 32.97
C GLU A 211 28.78 -0.52 33.27
N VAL A 212 29.14 -1.46 32.39
CA VAL A 212 30.32 -2.34 32.55
C VAL A 212 31.62 -1.67 32.10
N LEU A 213 31.63 -1.01 30.93
CA LEU A 213 32.85 -0.46 30.32
C LEU A 213 33.10 1.00 30.73
N LYS A 214 33.22 1.25 32.04
CA LYS A 214 33.41 2.61 32.58
C LYS A 214 34.67 3.32 32.07
N ASP A 215 35.69 2.56 31.67
CA ASP A 215 36.96 3.09 31.17
C ASP A 215 36.89 3.56 29.70
N LYS A 216 35.79 3.28 28.99
CA LYS A 216 35.57 3.72 27.62
C LYS A 216 34.41 4.71 27.59
N THR A 217 34.63 5.87 26.99
CA THR A 217 33.59 6.89 26.86
C THR A 217 32.76 6.65 25.59
N PRO A 218 31.46 6.31 25.69
CA PRO A 218 30.59 6.23 24.53
C PRO A 218 30.29 7.63 23.95
N SER A 219 29.83 7.70 22.71
CA SER A 219 29.39 8.97 22.11
C SER A 219 28.23 9.62 22.88
N GLN A 220 28.10 10.95 22.80
CA GLN A 220 27.01 11.68 23.48
C GLN A 220 25.61 11.15 23.10
N LYS A 221 25.42 10.78 21.83
CA LYS A 221 24.17 10.17 21.34
C LYS A 221 23.80 8.89 22.10
N ILE A 222 24.79 8.05 22.41
CA ILE A 222 24.58 6.81 23.17
C ILE A 222 24.33 7.12 24.66
N LEU A 223 24.98 8.14 25.22
CA LEU A 223 24.71 8.60 26.59
C LEU A 223 23.29 9.14 26.73
N ASP A 224 22.84 9.96 25.78
CA ASP A 224 21.48 10.51 25.76
C ASP A 224 20.44 9.39 25.60
N PHE A 225 20.69 8.43 24.70
CA PHE A 225 19.87 7.24 24.54
C PHE A 225 19.80 6.41 25.82
N THR A 226 20.92 6.06 26.44
CA THR A 226 20.92 5.20 27.64
C THR A 226 20.24 5.86 28.81
N LYS A 227 20.43 7.18 28.99
CA LYS A 227 19.67 7.99 29.96
C LYS A 227 18.17 7.94 29.68
N ALA A 228 17.76 8.14 28.44
CA ALA A 228 16.35 8.12 28.06
C ALA A 228 15.74 6.73 28.23
N TRP A 229 16.44 5.69 27.77
CA TRP A 229 16.01 4.30 27.85
C TRP A 229 15.84 3.83 29.28
N LYS A 230 16.81 4.11 30.15
CA LYS A 230 16.74 3.78 31.58
C LYS A 230 15.54 4.41 32.29
N ALA A 231 15.06 5.58 31.82
CA ALA A 231 13.90 6.24 32.40
C ALA A 231 12.56 5.59 32.03
N VAL A 232 12.52 4.76 30.97
CA VAL A 232 11.28 4.21 30.41
C VAL A 232 11.25 2.68 30.35
N SER A 233 12.38 1.98 30.22
CA SER A 233 12.45 0.52 29.98
C SER A 233 11.69 -0.29 31.02
N ASP A 234 11.90 0.02 32.29
CA ASP A 234 11.29 -0.71 33.41
C ASP A 234 9.78 -0.48 33.47
N LYS A 235 9.34 0.72 33.07
CA LYS A 235 7.91 1.06 33.01
C LYS A 235 7.20 0.39 31.83
N ILE A 236 7.90 0.21 30.71
CA ILE A 236 7.38 -0.48 29.53
C ILE A 236 7.25 -1.99 29.75
N GLU A 237 8.08 -2.59 30.60
CA GLU A 237 7.95 -4.03 30.92
C GLU A 237 6.90 -4.31 32.00
N LYS A 238 6.61 -3.31 32.84
CA LYS A 238 5.63 -3.39 33.93
C LYS A 238 4.21 -3.27 33.39
N ASP A 239 3.32 -4.13 33.88
CA ASP A 239 1.90 -4.07 33.56
C ASP A 239 1.29 -2.74 34.06
N ALA A 240 0.53 -2.08 33.19
CA ALA A 240 -0.24 -0.90 33.54
C ALA A 240 -1.45 -1.30 34.40
N THR A 241 -1.95 -0.34 35.19
CA THR A 241 -3.16 -0.54 35.97
C THR A 241 -4.36 -0.61 35.02
N PRO A 242 -5.21 -1.65 35.08
CA PRO A 242 -6.41 -1.70 34.25
C PRO A 242 -7.27 -0.45 34.44
N SER A 243 -7.57 0.24 33.35
CA SER A 243 -8.44 1.42 33.37
C SER A 243 -9.90 0.99 33.62
N PRO A 244 -10.65 1.63 34.55
CA PRO A 244 -12.07 1.37 34.71
C PRO A 244 -12.88 1.76 33.47
N GLU A 245 -12.32 2.60 32.59
CA GLU A 245 -12.92 3.02 31.32
C GLU A 245 -13.23 1.84 30.40
N GLY A 246 -12.54 0.70 30.54
CA GLY A 246 -12.84 -0.49 29.74
C GLY A 246 -14.27 -1.00 29.92
N GLU A 247 -14.72 -1.07 31.17
CA GLU A 247 -16.08 -1.50 31.51
C GLU A 247 -17.11 -0.42 31.16
N GLU A 248 -16.74 0.86 31.31
CA GLU A 248 -17.57 2.00 30.90
C GLU A 248 -17.82 1.98 29.40
N TRP A 249 -16.77 1.84 28.58
CA TRP A 249 -16.89 1.75 27.12
C TRP A 249 -17.63 0.50 26.67
N ARG A 250 -17.42 -0.64 27.35
CA ARG A 250 -18.22 -1.84 27.10
C ARG A 250 -19.71 -1.54 27.27
N SER A 251 -20.09 -0.90 28.37
CA SER A 251 -21.47 -0.50 28.64
C SER A 251 -22.01 0.50 27.61
N ARG A 252 -21.25 1.58 27.36
CA ARG A 252 -21.63 2.66 26.43
C ARG A 252 -21.84 2.18 24.99
N LEU A 253 -21.04 1.22 24.54
CA LEU A 253 -21.13 0.65 23.20
C LEU A 253 -22.05 -0.57 23.12
N SER A 254 -22.58 -1.04 24.26
CA SER A 254 -23.30 -2.32 24.35
C SER A 254 -22.46 -3.48 23.79
N ALA A 255 -21.16 -3.47 24.07
CA ALA A 255 -20.22 -4.50 23.65
C ALA A 255 -20.29 -5.71 24.58
N GLY A 256 -19.87 -6.87 24.09
CA GLY A 256 -20.01 -8.13 24.84
C GLY A 256 -18.96 -8.33 25.93
N SER A 257 -17.74 -7.83 25.74
CA SER A 257 -16.62 -8.16 26.63
C SER A 257 -15.46 -7.18 26.53
N VAL A 258 -14.56 -7.26 27.52
CA VAL A 258 -13.27 -6.56 27.56
C VAL A 258 -12.16 -7.59 27.74
N LYS A 259 -11.09 -7.48 26.96
CA LYS A 259 -9.87 -8.29 27.12
C LYS A 259 -8.70 -7.35 27.40
N ASN A 260 -7.90 -7.66 28.42
CA ASN A 260 -6.76 -6.84 28.81
C ASN A 260 -5.44 -7.47 28.37
N SER A 261 -4.48 -6.61 28.00
CA SER A 261 -3.05 -6.93 27.91
C SER A 261 -2.28 -6.06 28.91
N LYS A 262 -0.95 -5.96 28.78
CA LYS A 262 -0.12 -5.16 29.70
C LYS A 262 -0.47 -3.68 29.70
N HIS A 263 -0.69 -3.11 28.51
CA HIS A 263 -0.90 -1.67 28.34
C HIS A 263 -2.21 -1.32 27.63
N TYR A 264 -3.04 -2.29 27.28
CA TYR A 264 -4.29 -2.05 26.55
C TYR A 264 -5.48 -2.81 27.13
N SER A 265 -6.65 -2.18 27.00
CA SER A 265 -7.96 -2.77 27.25
C SER A 265 -8.75 -2.76 25.93
N LEU A 266 -9.04 -3.95 25.40
CA LEU A 266 -9.74 -4.16 24.14
C LEU A 266 -11.21 -4.49 24.40
N VAL A 267 -12.10 -3.58 24.01
CA VAL A 267 -13.56 -3.75 24.02
C VAL A 267 -14.00 -4.40 22.71
N TYR A 268 -14.81 -5.46 22.77
CA TYR A 268 -15.24 -6.20 21.57
C TYR A 268 -16.63 -6.84 21.75
N TRP A 269 -17.27 -7.19 20.62
CA TRP A 269 -18.56 -7.90 20.59
C TRP A 269 -18.30 -9.41 20.56
N GLY A 270 -18.80 -10.11 21.58
CA GLY A 270 -18.55 -11.55 21.76
C GLY A 270 -19.51 -12.47 21.00
N GLU A 271 -20.59 -11.93 20.42
CA GLU A 271 -21.69 -12.73 19.84
C GLU A 271 -21.27 -13.56 18.61
N ARG A 272 -20.19 -13.18 17.92
CA ARG A 272 -19.71 -13.85 16.70
C ARG A 272 -18.62 -14.91 16.90
N GLN A 273 -18.34 -15.34 18.14
CA GLN A 273 -17.23 -16.27 18.42
C GLN A 273 -15.92 -15.80 17.77
N ILE A 274 -15.52 -14.53 17.98
CA ILE A 274 -14.19 -14.09 17.57
C ILE A 274 -13.18 -15.05 18.22
N ASN A 275 -12.31 -15.62 17.39
CA ASN A 275 -11.32 -16.58 17.85
C ASN A 275 -10.46 -15.91 18.94
N PRO A 276 -10.38 -16.46 20.17
CA PRO A 276 -9.57 -15.88 21.25
C PRO A 276 -8.11 -15.61 20.82
N ALA A 277 -7.56 -16.46 19.95
CA ALA A 277 -6.21 -16.30 19.40
C ALA A 277 -6.07 -15.05 18.51
N GLU A 278 -7.15 -14.62 17.85
CA GLU A 278 -7.16 -13.36 17.09
C GLU A 278 -7.10 -12.16 18.03
N LEU A 279 -7.88 -12.18 19.12
CA LEU A 279 -7.83 -11.12 20.13
C LEU A 279 -6.45 -11.03 20.77
N ASP A 280 -5.84 -12.17 21.14
CA ASP A 280 -4.48 -12.21 21.69
C ASP A 280 -3.45 -11.67 20.71
N ARG A 281 -3.59 -12.01 19.43
CA ARG A 281 -2.70 -11.52 18.38
C ARG A 281 -2.78 -10.00 18.22
N ARG A 282 -3.98 -9.43 18.18
CA ARG A 282 -4.16 -7.98 18.01
C ARG A 282 -3.64 -7.21 19.22
N LEU A 283 -3.89 -7.71 20.43
CA LEU A 283 -3.29 -7.19 21.65
C LEU A 283 -1.76 -7.27 21.61
N ALA A 284 -1.19 -8.41 21.20
CA ALA A 284 0.26 -8.54 21.06
C ALA A 284 0.87 -7.57 20.02
N ALA A 285 0.16 -7.27 18.94
CA ALA A 285 0.59 -6.30 17.94
C ALA A 285 0.50 -4.85 18.48
N LEU A 286 -0.51 -4.52 19.29
CA LEU A 286 -0.57 -3.23 20.03
C LEU A 286 0.58 -3.08 21.03
N GLU A 287 0.91 -4.14 21.77
CA GLU A 287 2.06 -4.16 22.69
C GLU A 287 3.39 -3.97 21.94
N LYS A 288 3.53 -4.58 20.77
CA LYS A 288 4.69 -4.36 19.90
C LYS A 288 4.81 -2.92 19.43
N ASN A 289 3.69 -2.32 19.00
CA ASN A 289 3.65 -0.89 18.66
C ASN A 289 4.04 -0.01 19.86
N PHE A 290 3.55 -0.32 21.05
CA PHE A 290 3.89 0.37 22.29
C PHE A 290 5.40 0.33 22.56
N LYS A 291 6.02 -0.85 22.56
CA LYS A 291 7.47 -0.99 22.76
C LYS A 291 8.27 -0.22 21.72
N ALA A 292 7.89 -0.33 20.46
CA ALA A 292 8.58 0.30 19.36
C ALA A 292 8.50 1.83 19.40
N PHE A 293 7.33 2.39 19.75
CA PHE A 293 7.12 3.83 19.92
C PHE A 293 8.08 4.42 20.97
N TYR A 294 8.14 3.83 22.17
CA TYR A 294 9.02 4.32 23.23
C TYR A 294 10.49 4.11 22.92
N LEU A 295 10.85 2.97 22.33
CA LEU A 295 12.23 2.70 21.92
C LEU A 295 12.69 3.69 20.84
N TRP A 296 11.86 3.98 19.85
CA TRP A 296 12.18 4.96 18.81
C TRP A 296 12.48 6.34 19.41
N HIS A 297 11.65 6.81 20.35
CA HIS A 297 11.87 8.09 21.02
C HIS A 297 13.12 8.08 21.92
N ALA A 298 13.36 6.99 22.65
CA ALA A 298 14.56 6.83 23.46
C ALA A 298 15.83 6.87 22.60
N LEU A 299 15.81 6.26 21.40
CA LEU A 299 16.93 6.32 20.45
C LEU A 299 17.28 7.74 20.02
N GLN A 300 16.32 8.67 20.10
CA GLN A 300 16.55 10.10 19.88
C GLN A 300 16.96 10.88 21.15
N GLY A 301 17.23 10.17 22.25
CA GLY A 301 17.54 10.77 23.55
C GLY A 301 16.32 11.33 24.31
N ILE A 302 15.10 10.92 23.94
CA ILE A 302 13.85 11.43 24.53
C ILE A 302 13.22 10.36 25.42
N ALA A 303 13.13 10.65 26.72
CA ALA A 303 12.31 9.87 27.65
C ALA A 303 10.87 10.42 27.67
N LEU A 304 9.95 9.69 27.05
CA LEU A 304 8.53 10.02 27.12
C LEU A 304 7.87 9.46 28.38
N THR A 305 6.77 10.08 28.80
CA THR A 305 5.94 9.54 29.88
C THR A 305 5.27 8.26 29.42
N VAL A 306 5.39 7.20 30.21
CA VAL A 306 4.69 5.92 30.01
C VAL A 306 3.36 5.97 30.77
N PRO A 307 2.21 5.75 30.12
CA PRO A 307 0.91 5.65 30.77
C PRO A 307 0.92 4.63 31.90
N ASP A 308 0.35 5.01 33.04
CA ASP A 308 0.19 4.17 34.22
C ASP A 308 -1.08 3.31 34.16
N LYS A 309 -2.00 3.66 33.25
CA LYS A 309 -3.26 2.96 32.99
C LYS A 309 -3.27 2.34 31.60
N THR A 310 -4.04 1.27 31.44
CA THR A 310 -4.27 0.66 30.12
C THR A 310 -4.99 1.64 29.18
N LEU A 311 -4.56 1.64 27.92
CA LEU A 311 -5.11 2.43 26.84
C LEU A 311 -6.32 1.74 26.23
N MET A 312 -7.32 2.54 25.82
CA MET A 312 -8.59 2.03 25.33
C MET A 312 -8.57 1.74 23.83
N VAL A 313 -8.95 0.52 23.46
CA VAL A 313 -9.12 0.10 22.07
C VAL A 313 -10.47 -0.59 21.91
N VAL A 314 -11.13 -0.35 20.79
CA VAL A 314 -12.39 -0.98 20.41
C VAL A 314 -12.15 -1.81 19.14
N LEU A 315 -12.52 -3.08 19.14
CA LEU A 315 -12.64 -3.89 17.93
C LEU A 315 -14.10 -3.88 17.49
N ALA A 316 -14.38 -3.25 16.34
CA ALA A 316 -15.74 -3.24 15.81
C ALA A 316 -16.24 -4.67 15.53
N ASP A 317 -17.55 -4.90 15.67
CA ASP A 317 -18.14 -6.22 15.39
C ASP A 317 -18.02 -6.61 13.91
N ARG A 318 -18.20 -5.63 13.00
CA ARG A 318 -18.08 -5.81 11.56
C ARG A 318 -17.36 -4.62 10.92
N ALA A 319 -16.75 -4.86 9.76
CA ALA A 319 -16.20 -3.81 8.91
C ALA A 319 -17.22 -2.67 8.64
N ALA A 320 -18.48 -3.04 8.39
CA ALA A 320 -19.56 -2.08 8.13
C ALA A 320 -19.88 -1.16 9.33
N ASP A 321 -19.54 -1.57 10.55
CA ASP A 321 -19.84 -0.79 11.77
C ASP A 321 -18.78 0.29 12.05
N VAL A 322 -17.62 0.23 11.38
CA VAL A 322 -16.51 1.18 11.59
C VAL A 322 -16.91 2.61 11.20
N TYR A 323 -17.60 2.82 10.07
CA TYR A 323 -18.01 4.17 9.63
C TYR A 323 -19.08 4.81 10.54
N PRO A 324 -20.15 4.09 10.95
CA PRO A 324 -21.06 4.58 11.99
C PRO A 324 -20.34 4.90 13.31
N LEU A 325 -19.42 4.04 13.76
CA LEU A 325 -18.64 4.29 14.97
C LEU A 325 -17.76 5.54 14.81
N ARG A 326 -17.09 5.73 13.67
CA ARG A 326 -16.30 6.93 13.37
C ARG A 326 -17.13 8.18 13.55
N THR A 327 -18.34 8.20 12.99
CA THR A 327 -19.23 9.37 13.09
C THR A 327 -19.70 9.60 14.53
N LYS A 328 -20.07 8.54 15.26
CA LYS A 328 -20.54 8.63 16.65
C LYS A 328 -19.46 9.01 17.65
N LEU A 329 -18.22 8.64 17.38
CA LEU A 329 -17.08 8.83 18.29
C LEU A 329 -16.20 10.01 17.88
N ASP A 330 -16.60 10.81 16.88
CA ASP A 330 -15.79 11.92 16.36
C ASP A 330 -14.38 11.47 15.93
N GLY A 331 -14.37 10.35 15.20
CA GLY A 331 -13.18 9.71 14.70
C GLY A 331 -12.58 10.42 13.49
N LEU A 332 -11.26 10.40 13.40
CA LEU A 332 -10.51 10.90 12.25
C LEU A 332 -10.81 10.09 10.99
N ALA A 333 -10.38 10.60 9.83
CA ALA A 333 -10.51 9.90 8.57
C ALA A 333 -9.83 8.52 8.62
N ILE A 334 -10.55 7.49 8.15
CA ILE A 334 -10.07 6.11 8.13
C ILE A 334 -9.06 5.97 6.99
N GLN A 335 -7.79 5.74 7.31
CA GLN A 335 -6.71 5.57 6.34
C GLN A 335 -6.06 4.18 6.41
N SER A 336 -6.26 3.43 7.51
CA SER A 336 -5.56 2.18 7.80
C SER A 336 -6.46 1.11 8.43
N ASP A 337 -7.69 0.94 7.93
CA ASP A 337 -8.70 0.01 8.49
C ASP A 337 -9.02 0.24 9.98
N ALA A 338 -8.73 1.45 10.45
CA ALA A 338 -8.94 1.91 11.81
C ALA A 338 -9.08 3.43 11.82
N PHE A 339 -9.53 3.97 12.95
CA PHE A 339 -9.45 5.40 13.22
C PHE A 339 -9.14 5.65 14.70
N TYR A 340 -8.43 6.74 14.96
CA TYR A 340 -8.31 7.34 16.28
C TYR A 340 -9.42 8.38 16.50
N SER A 341 -9.98 8.43 17.71
CA SER A 341 -10.91 9.47 18.16
C SER A 341 -10.19 10.34 19.20
N PRO A 342 -9.75 11.57 18.85
CA PRO A 342 -9.04 12.47 19.76
C PRO A 342 -9.86 12.80 21.02
N THR A 343 -11.14 13.14 20.83
CA THR A 343 -12.05 13.55 21.90
C THR A 343 -12.15 12.49 23.00
N ASN A 344 -12.22 11.22 22.62
CA ASN A 344 -12.35 10.11 23.55
C ASN A 344 -11.02 9.37 23.85
N ASN A 345 -9.91 9.78 23.24
CA ASN A 345 -8.61 9.09 23.29
C ASN A 345 -8.69 7.57 23.08
N LEU A 346 -9.48 7.13 22.11
CA LEU A 346 -9.71 5.71 21.80
C LEU A 346 -9.30 5.39 20.36
N VAL A 347 -8.86 4.16 20.13
CA VAL A 347 -8.62 3.61 18.79
C VAL A 347 -9.73 2.61 18.47
N VAL A 348 -10.33 2.71 17.29
CA VAL A 348 -11.28 1.71 16.78
C VAL A 348 -10.64 0.96 15.63
N LEU A 349 -10.53 -0.35 15.78
CA LEU A 349 -10.00 -1.28 14.79
C LEU A 349 -11.15 -1.94 14.02
N SER A 350 -10.97 -2.11 12.72
CA SER A 350 -11.82 -2.98 11.92
C SER A 350 -11.45 -4.46 12.12
N PRO A 351 -12.44 -5.38 12.18
CA PRO A 351 -12.16 -6.80 12.18
C PRO A 351 -11.65 -7.29 10.82
N GLU A 352 -12.04 -6.64 9.73
CA GLU A 352 -11.68 -7.01 8.35
C GLU A 352 -11.12 -5.80 7.60
N ARG A 353 -10.45 -6.01 6.47
CA ARG A 353 -9.98 -4.91 5.62
C ARG A 353 -11.16 -4.10 5.09
N LEU A 354 -11.01 -2.78 5.06
CA LEU A 354 -12.04 -1.85 4.55
C LEU A 354 -11.81 -1.47 3.08
N ASP A 355 -10.66 -1.82 2.51
CA ASP A 355 -10.41 -1.59 1.09
C ASP A 355 -11.12 -2.64 0.20
N ASN A 356 -11.62 -2.18 -0.95
CA ASN A 356 -12.44 -2.99 -1.87
C ASN A 356 -11.75 -4.29 -2.30
N LEU A 357 -10.43 -4.27 -2.52
CA LEU A 357 -9.67 -5.43 -2.94
C LEU A 357 -9.52 -6.44 -1.80
N GLY A 358 -9.24 -5.96 -0.59
CA GLY A 358 -9.18 -6.79 0.61
C GLY A 358 -10.53 -7.47 0.90
N ALA A 359 -11.63 -6.74 0.77
CA ALA A 359 -12.98 -7.28 0.93
C ALA A 359 -13.30 -8.36 -0.12
N ALA A 360 -13.01 -8.09 -1.40
CA ALA A 360 -13.21 -9.06 -2.48
C ALA A 360 -12.37 -10.34 -2.30
N PHE A 361 -11.11 -10.20 -1.84
CA PHE A 361 -10.29 -11.35 -1.49
C PHE A 361 -10.82 -12.11 -0.28
N ALA A 362 -11.26 -11.42 0.77
CA ALA A 362 -11.85 -12.05 1.95
C ALA A 362 -13.10 -12.87 1.59
N ASP A 363 -13.93 -12.38 0.66
CA ASP A 363 -15.07 -13.15 0.14
C ASP A 363 -14.63 -14.42 -0.58
N LEU A 364 -13.62 -14.33 -1.45
CA LEU A 364 -13.01 -15.48 -2.15
C LEU A 364 -12.44 -16.51 -1.14
N ALA A 365 -11.72 -16.06 -0.12
CA ALA A 365 -11.14 -16.91 0.90
C ALA A 365 -12.24 -17.58 1.74
N ARG A 366 -13.24 -16.82 2.21
CA ARG A 366 -14.37 -17.34 3.00
C ARG A 366 -15.22 -18.33 2.23
N SER A 367 -15.50 -18.10 0.95
CA SER A 367 -16.22 -19.08 0.13
C SER A 367 -15.48 -20.40 0.05
N SER A 368 -14.15 -20.33 0.03
CA SER A 368 -13.32 -21.52 0.00
C SER A 368 -13.33 -22.24 1.35
N TYR A 369 -13.22 -21.52 2.48
CA TYR A 369 -13.26 -22.13 3.83
C TYR A 369 -14.60 -22.82 4.15
N LYS A 370 -15.72 -22.33 3.60
CA LYS A 370 -17.04 -22.99 3.74
C LYS A 370 -17.06 -24.43 3.20
N ASN A 371 -16.13 -24.80 2.32
CA ASN A 371 -16.02 -26.15 1.78
C ASN A 371 -15.25 -27.13 2.70
N GLY A 372 -15.17 -26.82 4.01
CA GLY A 372 -14.55 -27.68 5.02
C GLY A 372 -13.04 -27.47 5.18
N TRP A 373 -12.48 -26.40 4.62
CA TRP A 373 -11.07 -26.05 4.81
C TRP A 373 -10.88 -25.19 6.06
N SER A 374 -9.95 -25.60 6.93
CA SER A 374 -9.47 -24.78 8.05
C SER A 374 -8.21 -24.03 7.65
N ARG A 375 -8.22 -22.70 7.80
CA ARG A 375 -7.06 -21.85 7.53
C ARG A 375 -5.86 -22.24 8.40
N GLU A 376 -6.09 -22.48 9.69
CA GLU A 376 -5.04 -22.83 10.65
C GLU A 376 -4.42 -24.19 10.35
N GLU A 377 -5.18 -25.15 9.82
CA GLU A 377 -4.65 -26.43 9.37
C GLU A 377 -3.82 -26.28 8.10
N LEU A 378 -4.31 -25.50 7.13
CA LEU A 378 -3.61 -25.20 5.87
C LEU A 378 -2.26 -24.50 6.09
N LEU A 379 -2.15 -23.65 7.10
CA LEU A 379 -0.89 -22.98 7.46
C LEU A 379 0.12 -23.93 8.12
N LYS A 380 -0.35 -24.93 8.88
CA LYS A 380 0.52 -25.89 9.58
C LYS A 380 1.14 -26.92 8.63
N GLY A 381 0.50 -27.18 7.48
CA GLY A 381 0.97 -28.13 6.50
C GLY A 381 -0.18 -28.75 5.71
N VAL A 382 0.05 -29.90 5.10
CA VAL A 382 -1.01 -30.61 4.36
C VAL A 382 -2.12 -31.02 5.34
N PRO A 383 -3.36 -30.51 5.16
CA PRO A 383 -4.43 -30.78 6.11
C PRO A 383 -4.86 -32.25 6.04
N ALA A 384 -5.41 -32.75 7.15
CA ALA A 384 -6.03 -34.06 7.19
C ALA A 384 -7.39 -34.00 6.48
N THR A 385 -7.42 -34.28 5.19
CA THR A 385 -8.68 -34.36 4.45
C THR A 385 -9.48 -35.55 4.97
N GLY A 386 -10.52 -35.32 5.78
CA GLY A 386 -11.34 -36.33 6.47
C GLY A 386 -12.07 -37.32 5.54
N GLY A 387 -11.32 -38.15 4.82
CA GLY A 387 -11.80 -39.14 3.85
C GLY A 387 -12.03 -38.61 2.42
N GLN A 388 -12.35 -37.33 2.24
CA GLN A 388 -12.53 -36.76 0.90
C GLN A 388 -11.19 -36.48 0.22
N ARG A 389 -10.89 -37.21 -0.86
CA ARG A 389 -9.67 -36.98 -1.65
C ARG A 389 -9.80 -35.69 -2.46
N GLN A 390 -9.18 -34.62 -1.99
CA GLN A 390 -9.02 -33.39 -2.76
C GLN A 390 -7.82 -33.51 -3.71
N PRO A 391 -7.89 -32.95 -4.93
CA PRO A 391 -6.75 -32.91 -5.84
C PRO A 391 -5.55 -32.17 -5.20
N PRO A 392 -4.30 -32.64 -5.39
CA PRO A 392 -3.11 -31.97 -4.86
C PRO A 392 -3.00 -30.50 -5.22
N LEU A 393 -3.38 -30.13 -6.45
CA LEU A 393 -3.36 -28.75 -6.92
C LEU A 393 -4.34 -27.86 -6.15
N GLU A 394 -5.52 -28.39 -5.81
CA GLU A 394 -6.50 -27.64 -5.00
C GLU A 394 -6.00 -27.47 -3.57
N ILE A 395 -5.36 -28.50 -2.99
CA ILE A 395 -4.72 -28.39 -1.67
C ILE A 395 -3.66 -27.29 -1.68
N THR A 396 -2.72 -27.27 -2.64
CA THR A 396 -1.67 -26.25 -2.68
C THR A 396 -2.23 -24.86 -2.95
N ARG A 397 -3.27 -24.74 -3.78
CA ARG A 397 -3.99 -23.48 -4.01
C ARG A 397 -4.57 -22.94 -2.72
N MET A 398 -5.29 -23.78 -1.97
CA MET A 398 -5.87 -23.43 -0.68
C MET A 398 -4.82 -23.07 0.37
N MET A 399 -3.70 -23.80 0.42
CA MET A 399 -2.57 -23.46 1.30
C MET A 399 -1.96 -22.10 0.94
N THR A 400 -1.86 -21.78 -0.34
CA THR A 400 -1.35 -20.49 -0.81
C THR A 400 -2.30 -19.36 -0.46
N LEU A 401 -3.61 -19.52 -0.69
CA LEU A 401 -4.63 -18.54 -0.31
C LEU A 401 -4.68 -18.33 1.21
N ALA A 402 -4.54 -19.38 2.02
CA ALA A 402 -4.45 -19.26 3.47
C ALA A 402 -3.21 -18.49 3.93
N LEU A 403 -2.07 -18.65 3.25
CA LEU A 403 -0.88 -17.85 3.51
C LEU A 403 -1.09 -16.38 3.15
N VAL A 404 -1.71 -16.10 2.00
CA VAL A 404 -2.03 -14.73 1.56
C VAL A 404 -3.00 -14.07 2.54
N ASP A 405 -4.08 -14.74 2.90
CA ASP A 405 -5.07 -14.25 3.89
C ASP A 405 -4.39 -13.89 5.21
N ARG A 406 -3.54 -14.78 5.71
CA ARG A 406 -2.80 -14.54 6.95
C ARG A 406 -1.85 -13.34 6.88
N LEU A 407 -1.18 -13.14 5.75
CA LEU A 407 -0.28 -12.00 5.55
C LEU A 407 -1.05 -10.69 5.42
N LEU A 408 -2.22 -10.69 4.78
CA LEU A 408 -3.09 -9.51 4.68
C LEU A 408 -3.65 -9.08 6.04
N GLU A 409 -4.00 -10.04 6.92
CA GLU A 409 -4.40 -9.74 8.30
C GLU A 409 -3.27 -9.05 9.07
N GLU A 410 -2.04 -9.53 8.94
CA GLU A 410 -0.90 -8.92 9.64
C GLU A 410 -0.52 -7.56 9.07
N GLU A 411 -0.64 -7.36 7.76
CA GLU A 411 -0.46 -6.06 7.13
C GLU A 411 -1.53 -5.06 7.58
N MET A 412 -2.79 -5.48 7.64
CA MET A 412 -3.91 -4.68 8.13
C MET A 412 -3.64 -4.23 9.57
N ASP A 413 -3.37 -5.17 10.48
CA ASP A 413 -3.11 -4.82 11.89
C ASP A 413 -1.85 -3.98 12.05
N GLY A 414 -0.78 -4.32 11.31
CA GLY A 414 0.45 -3.55 11.26
C GLY A 414 0.18 -2.10 10.90
N SER A 415 -0.55 -1.84 9.80
CA SER A 415 -0.89 -0.49 9.38
C SER A 415 -1.85 0.22 10.33
N ALA A 416 -2.86 -0.47 10.84
CA ALA A 416 -3.86 0.10 11.74
C ALA A 416 -3.21 0.60 13.03
N MET A 417 -2.41 -0.26 13.66
CA MET A 417 -1.80 -0.02 14.96
C MET A 417 -0.66 0.99 14.85
N SER A 418 0.24 0.81 13.88
CA SER A 418 1.37 1.73 13.69
C SER A 418 0.96 3.16 13.34
N ARG A 419 -0.25 3.36 12.77
CA ARG A 419 -0.82 4.69 12.51
C ARG A 419 -1.64 5.21 13.69
N GLU A 420 -2.73 4.53 14.03
CA GLU A 420 -3.75 5.09 14.93
C GLU A 420 -3.38 4.89 16.40
N ALA A 421 -2.77 3.76 16.78
CA ALA A 421 -2.28 3.58 18.15
C ALA A 421 -1.06 4.48 18.44
N THR A 422 -0.23 4.79 17.43
CA THR A 422 0.82 5.81 17.58
C THR A 422 0.25 7.21 17.89
N ARG A 423 -0.87 7.59 17.27
CA ARG A 423 -1.56 8.86 17.61
C ARG A 423 -2.07 8.86 19.05
N GLN A 424 -2.69 7.77 19.48
CA GLN A 424 -3.10 7.58 20.87
C GLN A 424 -1.90 7.69 21.82
N LEU A 425 -0.76 7.11 21.49
CA LEU A 425 0.45 7.16 22.30
C LEU A 425 1.06 8.57 22.39
N TYR A 426 1.00 9.37 21.33
CA TYR A 426 1.41 10.77 21.40
C TYR A 426 0.58 11.57 22.40
N VAL A 427 -0.74 11.32 22.46
CA VAL A 427 -1.61 11.96 23.46
C VAL A 427 -1.36 11.40 24.85
N ALA A 428 -1.30 10.07 25.00
CA ALA A 428 -1.16 9.39 26.29
C ALA A 428 0.21 9.64 26.95
N SER A 429 1.27 9.80 26.15
CA SER A 429 2.59 10.21 26.63
C SER A 429 2.69 11.71 26.95
N GLY A 430 1.63 12.47 26.65
CA GLY A 430 1.55 13.91 26.86
C GLY A 430 2.37 14.72 25.86
N VAL A 431 2.79 14.15 24.74
CA VAL A 431 3.45 14.93 23.68
C VAL A 431 2.44 15.87 23.02
N LEU A 432 1.24 15.37 22.73
CA LEU A 432 0.15 16.16 22.16
C LEU A 432 -0.95 16.40 23.21
N PRO A 433 -1.60 17.57 23.19
CA PRO A 433 -2.81 17.78 23.97
C PRO A 433 -3.98 16.98 23.38
N GLN A 434 -4.81 16.39 24.25
CA GLN A 434 -6.06 15.73 23.85
C GLN A 434 -7.15 16.72 23.41
N ASN A 435 -7.18 17.90 24.05
CA ASN A 435 -8.30 18.85 23.95
C ASN A 435 -8.06 19.99 22.94
N VAL A 436 -7.14 19.82 21.99
CA VAL A 436 -6.84 20.84 20.98
C VAL A 436 -6.97 20.19 19.62
N GLN A 437 -7.75 20.81 18.73
CA GLN A 437 -7.82 20.37 17.35
C GLN A 437 -6.49 20.65 16.67
N LEU A 438 -5.76 19.58 16.33
CA LEU A 438 -4.46 19.69 15.70
C LEU A 438 -4.60 20.09 14.22
N PRO A 439 -3.60 20.77 13.64
CA PRO A 439 -3.55 20.97 12.20
C PRO A 439 -3.47 19.62 11.47
N ASN A 440 -4.15 19.50 10.33
CA ASN A 440 -4.22 18.25 9.57
C ASN A 440 -2.84 17.79 9.10
N TRP A 441 -1.94 18.71 8.73
CA TRP A 441 -0.56 18.35 8.36
C TRP A 441 0.19 17.69 9.51
N LEU A 442 -0.02 18.17 10.74
CA LEU A 442 0.65 17.63 11.92
C LEU A 442 0.10 16.25 12.25
N GLU A 443 -1.23 16.12 12.28
CA GLU A 443 -1.92 14.87 12.61
C GLU A 443 -1.70 13.78 11.55
N SER A 444 -1.76 14.15 10.27
CA SER A 444 -1.49 13.24 9.15
C SER A 444 0.00 12.87 9.09
N GLY A 445 0.90 13.86 9.21
CA GLY A 445 2.33 13.64 9.20
C GLY A 445 2.80 12.72 10.33
N LEU A 446 2.31 12.94 11.56
CA LEU A 446 2.60 12.09 12.72
C LEU A 446 2.06 10.67 12.55
N GLY A 447 0.82 10.53 12.10
CA GLY A 447 0.24 9.22 11.83
C GLY A 447 1.05 8.44 10.80
N SER A 448 1.54 9.12 9.75
CA SER A 448 2.30 8.49 8.67
C SER A 448 3.77 8.23 9.01
N LEU A 449 4.33 8.87 10.04
CA LEU A 449 5.75 8.79 10.38
C LEU A 449 6.18 7.38 10.78
N MET A 450 5.37 6.69 11.57
CA MET A 450 5.63 5.33 12.05
C MET A 450 4.77 4.27 11.35
N GLN A 451 3.86 4.69 10.46
CA GLN A 451 2.93 3.78 9.81
C GLN A 451 3.66 2.76 8.92
N HIS A 452 3.26 1.51 9.06
CA HIS A 452 3.54 0.42 8.13
C HIS A 452 2.50 0.49 7.01
N PRO A 453 2.86 0.92 5.78
CA PRO A 453 1.86 1.12 4.74
C PRO A 453 1.29 -0.22 4.25
N LYS A 454 -0.01 -0.25 3.95
CA LYS A 454 -0.67 -1.43 3.36
C LYS A 454 -0.43 -1.50 1.86
N GLY A 455 -0.30 -2.73 1.37
CA GLY A 455 -0.22 -3.06 -0.04
C GLY A 455 1.01 -2.46 -0.70
N PRO A 456 1.31 -2.85 -1.93
CA PRO A 456 2.33 -2.19 -2.72
C PRO A 456 1.85 -0.86 -3.31
N LEU A 457 2.80 -0.05 -3.77
CA LEU A 457 2.53 1.07 -4.66
C LEU A 457 2.82 0.69 -6.11
N PHE A 458 1.85 0.83 -7.00
CA PHE A 458 2.07 0.63 -8.44
C PHE A 458 2.60 1.89 -9.08
N THR A 459 3.68 1.74 -9.84
CA THR A 459 4.30 2.82 -10.61
C THR A 459 4.38 2.42 -12.07
N HIS A 460 4.11 3.38 -12.94
CA HIS A 460 4.24 3.21 -14.39
C HIS A 460 5.45 4.02 -14.83
N ASP A 461 6.37 3.39 -15.54
CA ASP A 461 7.46 4.11 -16.19
C ASP A 461 6.92 4.82 -17.44
N ASP A 462 6.93 6.16 -17.42
CA ASP A 462 6.51 7.00 -18.54
C ASP A 462 7.31 6.72 -19.84
N LYS A 463 8.53 6.16 -19.73
CA LYS A 463 9.42 5.91 -20.89
C LYS A 463 9.33 4.49 -21.43
N GLY A 464 9.10 3.50 -20.57
CA GLY A 464 9.13 2.08 -20.93
C GLY A 464 7.77 1.41 -21.03
N GLY A 465 6.70 2.05 -20.56
CA GLY A 465 5.38 1.41 -20.44
C GLY A 465 5.35 0.23 -19.46
N HIS A 466 6.46 -0.03 -18.75
CA HIS A 466 6.55 -1.11 -17.78
C HIS A 466 5.88 -0.70 -16.48
N THR A 467 5.03 -1.59 -15.97
CA THR A 467 4.43 -1.43 -14.64
C THR A 467 5.31 -2.13 -13.61
N ALA A 468 5.78 -1.36 -12.63
CA ALA A 468 6.55 -1.87 -11.50
C ALA A 468 5.73 -1.73 -10.22
N MET A 469 5.80 -2.77 -9.39
CA MET A 469 5.26 -2.78 -8.04
C MET A 469 6.37 -2.37 -7.07
N VAL A 470 6.19 -1.29 -6.34
CA VAL A 470 7.04 -0.96 -5.21
C VAL A 470 6.49 -1.71 -4.01
N ALA A 471 7.25 -2.66 -3.48
CA ALA A 471 6.94 -3.35 -2.23
C ALA A 471 8.08 -3.12 -1.26
N GLY A 472 7.81 -2.74 -0.01
CA GLY A 472 8.89 -2.78 0.98
C GLY A 472 8.95 -4.13 1.69
N LEU A 473 10.17 -4.53 1.98
CA LEU A 473 10.50 -5.85 2.50
C LEU A 473 10.50 -5.90 4.03
N ALA A 474 10.68 -4.73 4.64
CA ALA A 474 10.71 -4.52 6.07
C ALA A 474 10.48 -3.03 6.31
N HIS A 475 9.35 -2.70 6.91
CA HIS A 475 8.98 -1.34 7.28
C HIS A 475 8.75 -1.37 8.77
N GLY A 476 9.80 -1.12 9.51
CA GLY A 476 9.75 -0.98 10.95
C GLY A 476 9.56 0.48 11.36
N TYR A 477 9.84 0.75 12.62
CA TYR A 477 9.66 2.06 13.22
C TYR A 477 10.88 2.93 12.94
N GLY A 478 10.65 4.18 12.53
CA GLY A 478 11.70 5.10 12.12
C GLY A 478 12.23 4.91 10.70
N SER A 479 11.73 3.91 9.96
CA SER A 479 11.96 3.82 8.53
C SER A 479 11.06 4.82 7.77
N PRO A 480 11.49 5.40 6.64
CA PRO A 480 10.62 6.17 5.78
C PRO A 480 9.41 5.36 5.32
N ASN A 481 8.24 6.00 5.32
CA ASN A 481 7.05 5.46 4.70
C ASN A 481 7.31 5.34 3.19
N TYR A 482 7.57 4.13 2.72
CA TYR A 482 8.06 3.89 1.36
C TYR A 482 7.06 4.31 0.27
N ILE A 483 5.74 4.21 0.54
CA ILE A 483 4.69 4.65 -0.38
C ILE A 483 4.74 6.18 -0.50
N LEU A 484 4.64 6.89 0.62
CA LEU A 484 4.64 8.35 0.62
C LEU A 484 5.97 8.92 0.14
N HIS A 485 7.08 8.25 0.41
CA HIS A 485 8.38 8.64 -0.10
C HIS A 485 8.44 8.53 -1.62
N ARG A 486 7.99 7.39 -2.19
CA ARG A 486 8.00 7.21 -3.64
C ARG A 486 7.06 8.20 -4.32
N GLU A 487 5.88 8.44 -3.76
CA GLU A 487 4.95 9.46 -4.24
C GLU A 487 5.55 10.87 -4.17
N TYR A 488 6.29 11.22 -3.10
CA TYR A 488 7.00 12.50 -3.03
C TYR A 488 7.98 12.67 -4.20
N LYS A 489 8.77 11.63 -4.49
CA LYS A 489 9.72 11.63 -5.61
C LYS A 489 9.01 11.76 -6.97
N GLN A 490 7.83 11.15 -7.12
CA GLN A 490 7.03 11.27 -8.33
C GLN A 490 6.46 12.68 -8.50
N LEU A 491 5.88 13.26 -7.44
CA LEU A 491 5.38 14.63 -7.48
C LEU A 491 6.49 15.64 -7.80
N GLU A 492 7.68 15.42 -7.24
CA GLU A 492 8.87 16.22 -7.54
C GLU A 492 9.31 16.06 -9.02
N ALA A 493 9.42 14.82 -9.50
CA ALA A 493 9.83 14.52 -10.88
C ALA A 493 8.86 15.06 -11.93
N LYS A 494 7.55 15.07 -11.62
CA LYS A 494 6.49 15.60 -12.49
C LYS A 494 6.27 17.10 -12.33
N HIS A 495 7.06 17.77 -11.48
CA HIS A 495 6.90 19.19 -11.14
C HIS A 495 5.49 19.55 -10.62
N GLU A 496 4.87 18.63 -9.89
CA GLU A 496 3.53 18.79 -9.30
C GLU A 496 3.59 19.38 -7.87
N LEU A 497 4.77 19.50 -7.29
CA LEU A 497 5.02 20.28 -6.08
C LEU A 497 5.21 21.76 -6.43
N ASN A 498 4.86 22.66 -5.51
CA ASN A 498 5.15 24.08 -5.70
C ASN A 498 6.65 24.31 -5.94
N PRO A 499 7.05 24.99 -7.02
CA PRO A 499 8.46 25.18 -7.35
C PRO A 499 9.19 26.10 -6.36
N LYS A 500 8.45 26.89 -5.56
CA LYS A 500 9.00 27.77 -4.52
C LYS A 500 8.91 27.06 -3.17
N PRO A 501 10.03 26.59 -2.58
CA PRO A 501 10.02 25.84 -1.32
C PRO A 501 9.32 26.58 -0.17
N GLU A 502 9.47 27.90 -0.08
CA GLU A 502 8.81 28.72 0.94
C GLU A 502 7.28 28.74 0.79
N VAL A 503 6.75 28.68 -0.43
CA VAL A 503 5.31 28.60 -0.67
C VAL A 503 4.81 27.19 -0.36
N LEU A 504 5.56 26.16 -0.77
CA LEU A 504 5.29 24.77 -0.43
C LEU A 504 5.17 24.58 1.09
N LEU A 505 6.16 25.06 1.85
CA LEU A 505 6.19 24.97 3.31
C LEU A 505 5.02 25.72 3.94
N ARG A 506 4.73 26.94 3.47
CA ARG A 506 3.59 27.73 3.95
C ARG A 506 2.27 26.99 3.72
N ASN A 507 2.05 26.47 2.51
CA ASN A 507 0.83 25.73 2.16
C ASN A 507 0.60 24.51 3.06
N ILE A 508 1.67 23.82 3.48
CA ILE A 508 1.56 22.71 4.42
C ILE A 508 1.22 23.21 5.82
N LEU A 509 1.96 24.18 6.34
CA LEU A 509 1.79 24.69 7.72
C LEU A 509 0.41 25.33 7.95
N THR A 510 -0.20 25.87 6.90
CA THR A 510 -1.55 26.46 6.93
C THR A 510 -2.62 25.51 6.40
N ASP A 511 -2.35 24.20 6.30
CA ASP A 511 -3.29 23.16 5.85
C ASP A 511 -3.92 23.37 4.45
N ARG A 512 -3.37 24.25 3.61
CA ARG A 512 -3.94 24.61 2.30
C ARG A 512 -4.12 23.42 1.38
N TYR A 513 -3.24 22.41 1.45
CA TYR A 513 -3.42 21.18 0.69
C TYR A 513 -4.61 20.35 1.16
N PHE A 514 -4.92 20.30 2.46
CA PHE A 514 -6.15 19.64 2.94
C PHE A 514 -7.40 20.46 2.62
N GLU A 515 -7.30 21.79 2.58
CA GLU A 515 -8.38 22.64 2.06
C GLU A 515 -8.63 22.40 0.57
N ALA A 516 -7.56 22.25 -0.23
CA ALA A 516 -7.62 21.91 -1.65
C ALA A 516 -8.45 20.65 -1.91
N VAL A 517 -8.29 19.61 -1.08
CA VAL A 517 -9.08 18.37 -1.17
C VAL A 517 -10.56 18.64 -0.99
N ARG A 518 -10.93 19.48 -0.02
CA ARG A 518 -12.33 19.85 0.25
C ARG A 518 -12.91 20.72 -0.86
N ALA A 519 -12.11 21.63 -1.40
CA ALA A 519 -12.49 22.51 -2.49
C ALA A 519 -12.52 21.80 -3.86
N GLY A 520 -11.80 20.67 -4.01
CA GLY A 520 -11.60 20.01 -5.29
C GLY A 520 -10.74 20.83 -6.27
N ALA A 521 -9.83 21.66 -5.76
CA ALA A 521 -9.01 22.57 -6.56
C ALA A 521 -7.57 22.61 -6.00
N ASP A 522 -6.57 22.34 -6.86
CA ASP A 522 -5.15 22.41 -6.47
C ASP A 522 -4.76 23.87 -6.14
N VAL A 523 -3.98 24.04 -5.08
CA VAL A 523 -3.48 25.36 -4.63
C VAL A 523 -2.18 25.76 -5.31
N ASP A 524 -1.48 24.81 -5.93
CA ASP A 524 -0.26 25.09 -6.66
C ASP A 524 -0.55 25.51 -8.11
N PRO A 525 0.29 26.36 -8.70
CA PRO A 525 0.17 26.68 -10.12
C PRO A 525 0.32 25.40 -10.95
N PRO A 526 -0.37 25.30 -12.10
CA PRO A 526 -0.19 24.17 -12.99
C PRO A 526 1.29 24.05 -13.41
N PRO A 527 1.83 22.83 -13.58
CA PRO A 527 3.21 22.62 -13.98
C PRO A 527 3.47 23.38 -15.28
N VAL A 528 4.52 24.20 -15.28
CA VAL A 528 4.96 24.90 -16.50
C VAL A 528 5.45 23.82 -17.46
N ARG A 529 4.62 23.48 -18.45
CA ARG A 529 5.05 22.56 -19.51
C ARG A 529 6.31 23.15 -20.13
N PRO A 530 7.43 22.40 -20.19
CA PRO A 530 8.61 22.88 -20.91
C PRO A 530 8.12 23.29 -22.29
N LYS A 531 8.34 24.56 -22.67
CA LYS A 531 7.98 25.04 -24.00
C LYS A 531 8.63 24.06 -24.96
N ALA A 532 7.82 23.25 -25.65
CA ALA A 532 8.32 22.33 -26.65
C ALA A 532 9.22 23.18 -27.54
N ASP A 533 10.51 22.82 -27.59
CA ASP A 533 11.53 23.66 -28.17
C ASP A 533 11.19 23.78 -29.65
N THR A 534 10.45 24.84 -30.01
CA THR A 534 10.08 25.21 -31.37
C THR A 534 11.31 25.78 -32.06
N SER A 535 12.42 25.03 -31.98
CA SER A 535 13.41 24.99 -33.03
C SER A 535 12.68 24.45 -34.25
N VAL A 536 12.02 25.36 -34.96
CA VAL A 536 11.70 25.17 -36.37
C VAL A 536 13.00 24.66 -36.99
N PRO A 537 13.02 23.48 -37.63
CA PRO A 537 14.21 23.03 -38.32
C PRO A 537 14.50 24.09 -39.37
N VAL A 538 15.45 24.97 -39.09
CA VAL A 538 15.94 25.94 -40.05
C VAL A 538 16.63 25.11 -41.11
N GLY A 539 15.88 24.84 -42.18
CA GLY A 539 16.36 24.27 -43.42
C GLY A 539 17.38 25.21 -44.02
N GLY A 540 18.63 25.06 -43.59
CA GLY A 540 19.80 25.60 -44.24
C GLY A 540 20.71 24.43 -44.56
N SER A 541 20.56 23.84 -45.75
CA SER A 541 21.64 23.08 -46.38
C SER A 541 22.70 24.07 -46.87
N PRO A 542 23.98 23.84 -46.53
CA PRO A 542 25.04 24.26 -47.42
C PRO A 542 25.99 23.08 -47.70
N GLY A 543 26.19 22.79 -48.99
CA GLY A 543 27.33 22.00 -49.42
C GLY A 543 26.94 20.82 -50.31
N GLY A 544 26.91 21.08 -51.62
CA GLY A 544 26.90 20.04 -52.62
C GLY A 544 28.18 19.22 -52.63
N ARG A 545 28.06 17.97 -53.08
CA ARG A 545 29.14 17.20 -53.71
C ARG A 545 28.55 16.39 -54.88
N PRO A 546 29.17 16.43 -56.07
CA PRO A 546 28.71 15.66 -57.22
C PRO A 546 29.26 14.23 -57.12
N GLY A 547 28.38 13.23 -57.23
CA GLY A 547 28.74 11.81 -57.20
C GLY A 547 27.95 11.04 -58.25
N PHE A 548 28.65 10.68 -59.33
CA PHE A 548 28.23 9.77 -60.40
C PHE A 548 27.88 8.37 -59.86
N GLY A 549 26.80 7.76 -60.36
CA GLY A 549 26.46 6.34 -60.17
C GLY A 549 25.20 5.90 -60.95
N PRO A 550 25.07 4.61 -61.34
CA PRO A 550 24.55 4.16 -62.64
C PRO A 550 23.05 3.75 -62.65
N PRO A 551 22.46 3.46 -63.85
CA PRO A 551 21.02 3.46 -64.05
C PRO A 551 20.37 2.12 -63.67
N GLY A 552 19.32 2.18 -62.85
CA GLY A 552 18.45 1.06 -62.50
C GLY A 552 17.03 1.31 -62.98
N SER A 553 16.59 0.51 -63.95
CA SER A 553 15.28 0.48 -64.59
C SER A 553 14.14 0.18 -63.61
N GLY A 554 13.18 1.10 -63.49
CA GLY A 554 11.86 0.85 -62.89
C GLY A 554 10.77 0.70 -63.97
N PRO A 555 9.73 -0.13 -63.76
CA PRO A 555 8.57 -0.20 -64.65
C PRO A 555 7.53 0.89 -64.30
N PRO A 556 6.62 1.22 -65.23
CA PRO A 556 5.87 2.47 -65.23
C PRO A 556 4.45 2.34 -64.66
N GLY A 557 3.92 3.47 -64.18
CA GLY A 557 2.52 3.84 -64.40
C GLY A 557 1.61 3.81 -63.18
N SER A 558 1.16 4.98 -62.76
CA SER A 558 -0.19 5.47 -63.07
C SER A 558 -0.42 6.84 -62.43
N GLN A 559 -0.63 7.84 -63.29
CA GLN A 559 -1.12 9.16 -62.93
C GLN A 559 -2.62 9.07 -62.55
N PRO A 560 -3.10 9.86 -61.59
CA PRO A 560 -4.51 10.23 -61.53
C PRO A 560 -4.78 11.46 -62.42
N PRO A 561 -5.95 11.54 -63.10
CA PRO A 561 -6.29 12.65 -63.98
C PRO A 561 -6.84 13.86 -63.21
N PRO A 562 -6.82 15.06 -63.82
CA PRO A 562 -7.32 16.30 -63.23
C PRO A 562 -8.80 16.54 -63.55
N GLY A 563 -9.51 17.15 -62.60
CA GLY A 563 -10.64 18.07 -62.82
C GLY A 563 -11.93 17.51 -63.44
N SER A 564 -13.02 17.58 -62.67
CA SER A 564 -14.34 17.86 -63.25
C SER A 564 -15.14 18.75 -62.30
N GLU A 565 -15.45 19.94 -62.79
CA GLU A 565 -16.49 20.83 -62.29
C GLU A 565 -17.87 20.27 -62.66
N GLY A 566 -18.85 20.49 -61.77
CA GLY A 566 -20.28 20.50 -62.10
C GLY A 566 -21.06 19.23 -61.80
N SER A 567 -21.93 19.28 -60.79
CA SER A 567 -23.36 19.42 -61.04
C SER A 567 -24.14 19.59 -59.74
N SER A 568 -25.02 20.57 -59.74
CA SER A 568 -25.99 20.89 -58.70
C SER A 568 -27.16 19.92 -58.81
N GLY A 569 -27.40 19.10 -57.79
CA GLY A 569 -28.57 18.22 -57.69
C GLY A 569 -29.43 18.57 -56.48
N PRO A 570 -30.78 18.63 -56.60
CA PRO A 570 -31.66 19.25 -55.62
C PRO A 570 -32.05 18.31 -54.47
N GLY A 571 -32.45 18.94 -53.36
CA GLY A 571 -32.62 18.34 -52.04
C GLY A 571 -33.58 17.16 -51.92
N GLY A 572 -33.19 16.23 -51.05
CA GLY A 572 -34.10 15.35 -50.33
C GLY A 572 -34.25 15.83 -48.88
N PRO A 573 -35.45 15.78 -48.28
CA PRO A 573 -35.66 16.22 -46.90
C PRO A 573 -34.95 15.26 -45.94
N GLY A 574 -33.89 15.75 -45.30
CA GLY A 574 -33.19 15.04 -44.25
C GLY A 574 -34.09 14.81 -43.04
N ALA A 575 -34.16 13.55 -42.61
CA ALA A 575 -34.79 13.16 -41.36
C ALA A 575 -34.16 13.93 -40.18
N PRO A 576 -34.94 14.30 -39.15
CA PRO A 576 -34.42 14.99 -37.96
C PRO A 576 -33.36 14.12 -37.29
N GLY A 577 -32.12 14.60 -37.27
CA GLY A 577 -31.04 14.00 -36.50
C GLY A 577 -31.41 13.96 -35.03
N ILE A 578 -31.51 12.75 -34.47
CA ILE A 578 -31.62 12.53 -33.04
C ILE A 578 -30.30 13.02 -32.41
N PRO A 579 -30.32 13.98 -31.46
CA PRO A 579 -29.12 14.42 -30.78
C PRO A 579 -28.60 13.29 -29.89
N GLY A 580 -27.66 12.52 -30.42
CA GLY A 580 -26.88 11.56 -29.64
C GLY A 580 -25.86 12.30 -28.79
N GLY A 581 -26.14 12.45 -27.49
CA GLY A 581 -25.27 13.18 -26.57
C GLY A 581 -25.57 12.91 -25.10
N THR A 582 -25.38 11.67 -24.64
CA THR A 582 -25.54 11.27 -23.22
C THR A 582 -24.24 10.81 -22.54
N ILE A 583 -23.05 11.12 -23.10
CA ILE A 583 -21.75 10.59 -22.60
C ILE A 583 -21.01 11.55 -21.62
N THR A 584 -21.57 12.69 -21.23
CA THR A 584 -20.76 13.73 -20.54
C THR A 584 -20.78 13.69 -19.00
N MET A 585 -21.85 13.21 -18.34
CA MET A 585 -21.96 13.36 -16.87
C MET A 585 -21.19 12.32 -16.05
N GLU A 586 -21.16 11.05 -16.46
CA GLU A 586 -20.51 9.98 -15.69
C GLU A 586 -18.98 10.16 -15.64
N ASN A 587 -18.40 10.68 -16.71
CA ASN A 587 -16.98 11.01 -16.79
C ASN A 587 -16.60 12.18 -15.85
N GLU A 588 -17.50 13.12 -15.58
CA GLU A 588 -17.21 14.27 -14.72
C GLU A 588 -17.09 13.88 -13.24
N VAL A 589 -17.98 13.01 -12.75
CA VAL A 589 -17.93 12.50 -11.37
C VAL A 589 -16.66 11.70 -11.13
N GLY A 590 -16.29 10.83 -12.09
CA GLY A 590 -15.04 10.07 -12.05
C GLY A 590 -13.82 10.98 -12.00
N ASN A 591 -13.76 12.00 -12.87
CA ASN A 591 -12.66 12.97 -12.89
C ASN A 591 -12.55 13.76 -11.58
N LYS A 592 -13.67 14.19 -10.99
CA LYS A 592 -13.69 14.88 -9.68
C LYS A 592 -13.19 13.98 -8.56
N ARG A 593 -13.57 12.71 -8.55
CA ARG A 593 -13.08 11.72 -7.58
C ARG A 593 -11.57 11.51 -7.71
N MET A 594 -11.07 11.28 -8.93
CA MET A 594 -9.63 11.11 -9.18
C MET A 594 -8.82 12.35 -8.79
N LEU A 595 -9.33 13.55 -9.09
CA LEU A 595 -8.69 14.80 -8.67
C LEU A 595 -8.63 14.91 -7.15
N ARG A 596 -9.72 14.61 -6.45
CA ARG A 596 -9.76 14.64 -4.99
C ARG A 596 -8.79 13.64 -4.36
N GLU A 597 -8.71 12.42 -4.90
CA GLU A 597 -7.75 11.40 -4.47
C GLU A 597 -6.30 11.86 -4.69
N LYS A 598 -6.00 12.47 -5.84
CA LYS A 598 -4.69 13.06 -6.14
C LYS A 598 -4.32 14.17 -5.15
N LEU A 599 -5.24 15.09 -4.88
CA LEU A 599 -5.02 16.18 -3.93
C LEU A 599 -4.83 15.65 -2.50
N GLN A 600 -5.58 14.61 -2.12
CA GLN A 600 -5.45 13.97 -0.81
C GLN A 600 -4.06 13.33 -0.68
N MET A 601 -3.61 12.60 -1.71
CA MET A 601 -2.28 12.01 -1.71
C MET A 601 -1.19 13.08 -1.61
N LYS A 602 -1.31 14.17 -2.37
CA LYS A 602 -0.38 15.31 -2.30
C LYS A 602 -0.30 15.88 -0.88
N ALA A 603 -1.44 16.13 -0.23
CA ALA A 603 -1.51 16.65 1.13
C ALA A 603 -0.81 15.72 2.14
N GLU A 604 -1.10 14.42 2.06
CA GLU A 604 -0.50 13.40 2.95
C GLU A 604 1.01 13.27 2.73
N VAL A 605 1.44 13.21 1.48
CA VAL A 605 2.85 13.07 1.08
C VAL A 605 3.68 14.26 1.55
N THR A 606 3.21 15.48 1.33
CA THR A 606 3.94 16.69 1.76
C THR A 606 3.97 16.83 3.28
N SER A 607 2.90 16.43 3.96
CA SER A 607 2.83 16.44 5.43
C SER A 607 3.78 15.42 6.06
N TRP A 608 3.83 14.21 5.51
CA TRP A 608 4.79 13.18 5.91
C TRP A 608 6.23 13.64 5.65
N ALA A 609 6.53 14.20 4.47
CA ALA A 609 7.87 14.64 4.10
C ALA A 609 8.38 15.75 5.04
N LEU A 610 7.52 16.70 5.41
CA LEU A 610 7.86 17.71 6.41
C LEU A 610 8.09 17.06 7.78
N MET A 611 7.17 16.21 8.25
CA MET A 611 7.29 15.54 9.54
C MET A 611 8.58 14.69 9.65
N TYR A 612 8.91 13.96 8.60
CA TYR A 612 10.11 13.15 8.51
C TYR A 612 11.37 14.04 8.68
N HIS A 613 11.46 15.15 7.94
CA HIS A 613 12.58 16.08 8.10
C HIS A 613 12.64 16.69 9.51
N LEU A 614 11.50 17.11 10.06
CA LEU A 614 11.46 17.74 11.38
C LEU A 614 11.95 16.79 12.48
N THR A 615 11.60 15.51 12.38
CA THR A 615 11.98 14.51 13.38
C THR A 615 13.43 14.06 13.29
N HIS A 616 14.04 14.11 12.09
CA HIS A 616 15.43 13.70 11.88
C HIS A 616 16.42 14.86 12.06
N ASP A 617 16.09 16.04 11.54
CA ASP A 617 17.05 17.16 11.47
C ASP A 617 16.73 18.32 12.43
N ARG A 618 15.50 18.38 12.98
CA ARG A 618 15.00 19.54 13.73
C ARG A 618 14.19 19.17 14.98
N LEU A 619 14.53 18.04 15.61
CA LEU A 619 13.76 17.47 16.72
C LEU A 619 13.54 18.43 17.89
N LEU A 620 14.57 19.22 18.26
CA LEU A 620 14.45 20.22 19.33
C LEU A 620 13.41 21.31 19.02
N GLY A 621 13.33 21.75 17.76
CA GLY A 621 12.31 22.71 17.33
C GLY A 621 10.91 22.09 17.38
N MET A 622 10.80 20.80 17.04
CA MET A 622 9.54 20.06 17.12
C MET A 622 9.04 19.91 18.56
N GLN A 623 9.93 19.61 19.51
CA GLN A 623 9.57 19.56 20.92
C GLN A 623 9.07 20.90 21.46
N LYS A 624 9.69 22.01 21.05
CA LYS A 624 9.21 23.36 21.37
C LYS A 624 7.83 23.61 20.78
N PHE A 625 7.61 23.19 19.54
CA PHE A 625 6.32 23.34 18.86
C PHE A 625 5.20 22.57 19.57
N TYR A 626 5.44 21.32 19.96
CA TYR A 626 4.50 20.55 20.79
C TYR A 626 4.22 21.22 22.12
N ALA A 627 5.25 21.74 22.79
CA ALA A 627 5.08 22.45 24.06
C ALA A 627 4.23 23.71 23.92
N GLU A 628 4.36 24.47 22.83
CA GLU A 628 3.50 25.62 22.55
C GLU A 628 2.07 25.17 22.27
N ILE A 629 1.82 24.21 21.36
CA ILE A 629 0.46 23.70 21.08
C ILE A 629 -0.23 23.21 22.36
N ARG A 630 0.51 22.57 23.26
CA ARG A 630 -0.02 22.09 24.54
C ARG A 630 -0.47 23.20 25.49
N ARG A 631 0.07 24.42 25.35
CA ARG A 631 -0.32 25.59 26.14
C ARG A 631 -1.61 26.24 25.64
N MET A 632 -2.13 25.83 24.49
CA MET A 632 -3.33 26.42 23.92
C MET A 632 -4.57 26.11 24.76
N PRO A 633 -5.54 27.05 24.82
CA PRO A 633 -6.82 26.79 25.45
C PRO A 633 -7.49 25.54 24.86
N ARG A 634 -8.21 24.81 25.72
CA ARG A 634 -9.02 23.67 25.28
C ARG A 634 -10.05 24.15 24.26
N ASP A 635 -10.35 23.28 23.29
CA ASP A 635 -11.39 23.45 22.27
C ASP A 635 -11.18 24.65 21.32
N MET A 636 -10.00 25.27 21.36
CA MET A 636 -9.65 26.32 20.41
C MET A 636 -9.20 25.69 19.10
N ARG A 637 -9.95 25.96 18.03
CA ARG A 637 -9.48 25.70 16.66
C ARG A 637 -8.29 26.62 16.39
N LEU A 638 -7.15 26.03 16.06
CA LEU A 638 -5.94 26.79 15.77
C LEU A 638 -6.11 27.53 14.44
N ASP A 639 -5.96 28.84 14.47
CA ASP A 639 -5.94 29.67 13.27
C ASP A 639 -4.70 29.37 12.41
N GLU A 640 -4.82 29.40 11.09
CA GLU A 640 -3.73 29.09 10.16
C GLU A 640 -2.49 29.96 10.39
N ASN A 641 -2.71 31.27 10.56
CA ASN A 641 -1.62 32.21 10.79
C ASN A 641 -1.01 31.97 12.18
N PHE A 642 -1.83 31.62 13.16
CA PHE A 642 -1.33 31.24 14.47
C PHE A 642 -0.41 30.02 14.45
N VAL A 643 -0.78 28.95 13.73
CA VAL A 643 0.04 27.74 13.58
C VAL A 643 1.36 28.09 12.91
N LEU A 644 1.32 28.86 11.81
CA LEU A 644 2.50 29.32 11.09
C LEU A 644 3.44 30.14 11.98
N MET A 645 2.90 31.12 12.72
CA MET A 645 3.71 32.00 13.57
C MET A 645 4.31 31.24 14.75
N THR A 646 3.54 30.33 15.36
CA THR A 646 4.05 29.42 16.40
C THR A 646 5.17 28.55 15.87
N PHE A 647 5.03 27.99 14.67
CA PHE A 647 6.08 27.22 14.01
C PHE A 647 7.32 28.09 13.81
N CYS A 648 7.20 29.24 13.15
CA CYS A 648 8.34 30.13 12.90
C CYS A 648 9.06 30.52 14.21
N LYS A 649 8.33 30.81 15.29
CA LYS A 649 8.89 31.05 16.61
C LYS A 649 9.70 29.86 17.14
N CYS A 650 9.15 28.65 17.12
CA CYS A 650 9.80 27.44 17.66
C CYS A 650 11.07 27.04 16.90
N PHE A 651 11.14 27.35 15.60
CA PHE A 651 12.26 27.03 14.72
C PHE A 651 13.21 28.21 14.47
N ASN A 652 13.06 29.32 15.21
CA ASN A 652 13.87 30.55 15.08
C ASN A 652 13.85 31.17 13.67
N LEU A 653 12.67 31.22 13.05
CA LEU A 653 12.41 31.79 11.72
C LEU A 653 11.70 33.17 11.82
N MET A 654 11.74 33.79 13.00
CA MET A 654 11.17 35.12 13.27
C MET A 654 12.24 36.20 13.05
N ASP A 655 11.82 37.38 12.59
CA ASP A 655 12.72 38.52 12.43
C ASP A 655 13.22 39.00 13.81
N ARG A 656 14.54 39.17 13.95
CA ARG A 656 15.16 39.58 15.22
C ARG A 656 14.86 41.03 15.61
N GLN A 657 14.67 41.90 14.62
CA GLN A 657 14.32 43.31 14.81
C GLN A 657 12.82 43.49 14.99
N LYS A 658 12.02 42.61 14.36
CA LYS A 658 10.56 42.62 14.44
C LYS A 658 10.02 41.26 14.86
N PRO A 659 9.93 40.97 16.17
CA PRO A 659 9.57 39.64 16.69
C PRO A 659 8.18 39.11 16.29
N ASN A 660 7.34 39.95 15.68
CA ASN A 660 6.01 39.60 15.18
C ASN A 660 5.95 39.43 13.66
N GLU A 661 7.09 39.52 12.95
CA GLU A 661 7.20 39.28 11.51
C GLU A 661 8.07 38.03 11.25
N ILE A 662 7.73 37.30 10.19
CA ILE A 662 8.53 36.14 9.74
C ILE A 662 9.78 36.67 9.02
N ASP A 663 10.95 36.18 9.41
CA ASP A 663 12.18 36.39 8.64
C ASP A 663 12.07 35.59 7.34
N GLN A 664 11.73 36.29 6.25
CA GLN A 664 11.49 35.66 4.95
C GLN A 664 12.73 34.93 4.42
N LEU A 665 13.93 35.42 4.75
CA LEU A 665 15.17 34.78 4.30
C LEU A 665 15.45 33.50 5.07
N ALA A 666 15.31 33.54 6.41
CA ALA A 666 15.47 32.35 7.24
C ALA A 666 14.40 31.28 6.94
N PHE A 667 13.15 31.71 6.71
CA PHE A 667 12.06 30.82 6.35
C PHE A 667 12.30 30.14 4.99
N LYS A 668 12.77 30.90 3.99
CA LYS A 668 13.15 30.37 2.69
C LYS A 668 14.32 29.39 2.78
N ASP A 669 15.39 29.74 3.48
CA ASP A 669 16.55 28.86 3.68
C ASP A 669 16.16 27.55 4.40
N PHE A 670 15.28 27.63 5.40
CA PHE A 670 14.72 26.46 6.05
C PHE A 670 13.98 25.55 5.05
N ALA A 671 13.10 26.13 4.24
CA ALA A 671 12.32 25.38 3.26
C ALA A 671 13.21 24.74 2.17
N GLU A 672 14.22 25.45 1.68
CA GLU A 672 15.19 24.92 0.71
C GLU A 672 16.00 23.76 1.30
N LYS A 673 16.43 23.86 2.56
CA LYS A 673 17.12 22.78 3.27
C LYS A 673 16.24 21.55 3.45
N TRP A 674 14.96 21.75 3.76
CA TRP A 674 13.98 20.67 3.85
C TRP A 674 13.76 19.97 2.49
N VAL A 675 13.48 20.70 1.42
CA VAL A 675 13.29 20.07 0.09
C VAL A 675 14.57 19.35 -0.35
N ARG A 676 15.74 19.94 -0.06
CA ARG A 676 17.04 19.30 -0.34
C ARG A 676 17.26 18.03 0.49
N SER A 677 16.88 18.02 1.77
CA SER A 677 17.01 16.82 2.61
C SER A 677 16.16 15.67 2.04
N MET A 678 14.93 15.96 1.61
CA MET A 678 14.08 14.95 0.97
C MET A 678 14.67 14.40 -0.33
N ARG A 679 15.44 15.21 -1.09
CA ARG A 679 16.14 14.75 -2.30
C ARG A 679 17.22 13.70 -2.00
N ILE A 680 17.94 13.86 -0.90
CA ILE A 680 19.06 12.97 -0.53
C ILE A 680 18.61 11.70 0.19
N VAL A 681 17.38 11.65 0.72
CA VAL A 681 16.85 10.40 1.29
C VAL A 681 16.80 9.33 0.19
N PRO A 682 17.49 8.19 0.37
CA PRO A 682 17.50 7.12 -0.62
C PRO A 682 16.09 6.52 -0.76
N PRO A 683 15.64 6.15 -1.96
CA PRO A 683 14.33 5.54 -2.15
C PRO A 683 14.19 4.31 -1.27
N TYR A 684 13.04 4.19 -0.61
CA TYR A 684 12.67 3.03 0.18
C TYR A 684 11.67 2.19 -0.59
N GLY A 685 11.66 0.89 -0.31
CA GLY A 685 10.92 -0.09 -1.09
C GLY A 685 11.74 -0.64 -2.24
N LEU A 686 11.29 -1.77 -2.75
CA LEU A 686 11.90 -2.49 -3.85
C LEU A 686 10.97 -2.46 -5.05
N ASP A 687 11.48 -2.03 -6.19
CA ASP A 687 10.80 -2.14 -7.47
C ASP A 687 10.82 -3.60 -7.93
N VAL A 688 9.64 -4.22 -7.93
CA VAL A 688 9.38 -5.58 -8.43
C VAL A 688 8.67 -5.46 -9.77
N PRO A 689 9.29 -5.89 -10.88
CA PRO A 689 8.66 -5.84 -12.18
C PRO A 689 7.43 -6.75 -12.18
N ILE A 690 6.28 -6.22 -12.61
CA ILE A 690 5.08 -7.02 -12.79
C ILE A 690 5.09 -7.54 -14.22
N GLU A 691 5.05 -8.87 -14.37
CA GLU A 691 4.74 -9.46 -15.66
C GLU A 691 3.26 -9.17 -15.96
N GLU A 692 3.03 -8.37 -17.00
CA GLU A 692 1.68 -8.13 -17.50
C GLU A 692 1.10 -9.46 -17.95
N HIS A 693 -0.12 -9.74 -17.49
CA HIS A 693 -0.80 -10.93 -17.93
C HIS A 693 -1.27 -10.63 -19.35
N HIS A 694 -0.45 -11.04 -20.32
CA HIS A 694 -0.91 -11.13 -21.68
C HIS A 694 -1.98 -12.21 -21.70
N GLN A 695 -3.25 -11.81 -21.54
CA GLN A 695 -4.35 -12.57 -22.10
C GLN A 695 -3.92 -12.83 -23.53
N GLN A 696 -3.48 -14.06 -23.81
CA GLN A 696 -3.39 -14.52 -25.18
C GLN A 696 -4.82 -14.37 -25.64
N ASN A 697 -5.11 -13.24 -26.30
CA ASN A 697 -6.33 -13.02 -27.04
C ASN A 697 -6.41 -14.25 -27.89
N GLY A 698 -7.23 -15.22 -27.45
CA GLY A 698 -7.27 -16.54 -28.02
C GLY A 698 -7.59 -16.26 -29.46
N GLY A 699 -6.57 -16.35 -30.32
CA GLY A 699 -6.67 -16.01 -31.72
C GLY A 699 -7.85 -16.82 -32.19
N GLY A 700 -8.95 -16.11 -32.49
CA GLY A 700 -10.28 -16.71 -32.57
C GLY A 700 -10.10 -18.00 -33.34
N PHE A 701 -10.41 -19.13 -32.70
CA PHE A 701 -10.23 -20.45 -33.28
C PHE A 701 -10.74 -20.34 -34.71
N GLY A 702 -9.80 -20.26 -35.67
CA GLY A 702 -10.13 -20.35 -37.06
C GLY A 702 -10.77 -21.71 -37.14
N GLY A 703 -12.10 -21.72 -37.26
CA GLY A 703 -12.86 -22.96 -37.32
C GLY A 703 -12.13 -23.84 -38.32
N PRO A 704 -11.84 -25.12 -37.98
CA PRO A 704 -11.16 -26.01 -38.91
C PRO A 704 -11.88 -25.89 -40.24
N GLY A 705 -11.14 -25.45 -41.27
CA GLY A 705 -11.67 -25.22 -42.60
C GLY A 705 -12.53 -26.42 -42.96
N GLY A 706 -13.82 -26.17 -43.16
CA GLY A 706 -14.76 -27.21 -43.54
C GLY A 706 -14.17 -27.98 -44.73
N PRO A 707 -14.25 -29.33 -44.73
CA PRO A 707 -13.73 -30.12 -45.82
C PRO A 707 -14.30 -29.61 -47.14
N GLY A 708 -13.40 -29.32 -48.08
CA GLY A 708 -13.73 -28.90 -49.43
C GLY A 708 -14.82 -29.79 -50.02
N GLY A 709 -15.80 -29.15 -50.66
CA GLY A 709 -16.92 -29.83 -51.28
C GLY A 709 -16.49 -30.93 -52.26
N PRO A 710 -17.31 -31.97 -52.43
CA PRO A 710 -16.99 -33.11 -53.26
C PRO A 710 -16.75 -32.68 -54.72
N GLY A 711 -15.67 -33.23 -55.27
CA GLY A 711 -15.24 -33.02 -56.65
C GLY A 711 -16.33 -33.33 -57.67
N GLY A 712 -16.20 -32.65 -58.81
CA GLY A 712 -17.04 -32.79 -59.99
C GLY A 712 -17.25 -34.25 -60.40
N GLY A 713 -18.50 -34.55 -60.75
CA GLY A 713 -18.93 -35.86 -61.17
C GLY A 713 -18.28 -36.33 -62.48
N PRO A 714 -18.18 -37.65 -62.68
CA PRO A 714 -17.66 -38.24 -63.91
C PRO A 714 -18.63 -38.06 -65.08
N GLY A 715 -18.06 -37.81 -66.26
CA GLY A 715 -18.76 -37.60 -67.52
C GLY A 715 -19.68 -38.76 -67.91
N ARG A 716 -20.80 -38.39 -68.54
CA ARG A 716 -21.78 -39.31 -69.14
C ARG A 716 -21.17 -40.10 -70.30
N PRO A 717 -21.43 -41.42 -70.41
CA PRO A 717 -21.17 -42.19 -71.62
C PRO A 717 -22.18 -41.85 -72.74
N GLY A 718 -21.69 -41.69 -73.96
CA GLY A 718 -22.49 -41.48 -75.17
C GLY A 718 -23.35 -42.69 -75.53
N GLY A 719 -24.56 -42.41 -75.99
CA GLY A 719 -25.48 -43.42 -76.55
C GLY A 719 -25.15 -43.77 -78.01
N PRO A 720 -25.62 -44.93 -78.49
CA PRO A 720 -25.38 -45.39 -79.85
C PRO A 720 -26.31 -44.71 -80.85
N GLY A 721 -25.75 -44.25 -81.97
CA GLY A 721 -26.50 -43.85 -83.15
C GLY A 721 -26.73 -45.03 -84.09
N GLN A 722 -27.90 -45.06 -84.72
CA GLN A 722 -28.19 -45.67 -86.02
C GLN A 722 -29.46 -45.02 -86.59
N PRO A 723 -29.69 -45.04 -87.92
CA PRO A 723 -28.82 -45.51 -89.00
C PRO A 723 -28.03 -44.40 -89.73
#